data_AF-A0A6J4MZP0-F1
#
_entry.id   AF-A0A6J4MZP0-F1
#
_cell.length_a   1.000
_cell.length_b   1.000
_cell.length_c   1.000
_cell.angle_alpha   90.00
_cell.angle_beta   90.00
_cell.angle_gamma   90.00
#
_symmetry.space_group_name_H-M   'P 1'
#
loop_
_entity.id
_entity.type
_entity.pdbx_description
1 polymer ?
#
loop_
_entity_poly.entity_id
_entity_poly.type
_entity_poly.pdbx_seq_one_letter_code
_entity_poly.pdbx_strand_id
1 'polypeptide(L)'
;MDRLWALGFAATCNIGGSGKWRKSDTRDLEGAKVVITTDRDEPGVKHAELLHQEFPDPLWLYPFPNSKAWENLPKSKGLDIADWIEHHKITADDIKAAIGDKKVFKAPAPEAAANVIRPPQFQVPQISELGGEIEELLESDLRQSELRLKFIELAQKFRVTPADVSKIYKERQQELEEESSLEDLKIGIEQLLASQSASVKLSDLFPESLATPIEIVATRMNLKPECYALALISGVSRFLKNGSSTMLVEEWNRYRCRTHGYFGVMIAEASQMKTPVLNAMIADPLAAMRENNQKKFETQKKAYEVEFEQWKNSKDENKGPAPDAPVEKVAYINKATWESIAGMVGRAPDQGILWLCDELAGFFKSANQYRGGKGSDKEDLLEAWSGNGAVIARVSGVTVNVGALSLSIYGNIQPEVLAPFLGDGSDNNGTFARFDFVQQPPALTQITLGLPKIDINPMLQALYERVDAIPVTEFALDEEARKLFVDYYNHCQRLRFNHPKQGMRAMLGKAAEKVGRVATILHCIHTAHLGGEVSPKIPASRVAAAIKWVEYTTQQALSINIEVCSPDALDAIHTKILNEARKKGGSITADQTRKLLADAKHRPEISKVVGWFEKLAAMNYGEVTKKGRSIIFSLSPVSPLSPLAQNQDTASVTERDNLIPFASPVSPLSPLTEPDNKFSETKGDTNGIQTGYPIPFVKSLSDMSSSLKGDKGDTLAFSPEDLESQMLSCTT
;
A
#
# COMPACT_ATOMS: atom_id res chain seq x y z
N MET A 1 55.77 15.21 -4.04
CA MET A 1 56.89 14.37 -3.54
C MET A 1 56.38 13.00 -3.08
N ASP A 2 55.48 12.93 -2.10
CA ASP A 2 54.98 11.64 -1.55
C ASP A 2 54.40 10.69 -2.62
N ARG A 3 53.73 11.23 -3.64
CA ARG A 3 53.23 10.43 -4.77
C ARG A 3 54.35 9.74 -5.58
N LEU A 4 55.50 10.38 -5.73
CA LEU A 4 56.66 9.80 -6.42
C LEU A 4 57.35 8.74 -5.54
N TRP A 5 57.44 8.99 -4.23
CA TRP A 5 57.91 7.98 -3.27
C TRP A 5 57.04 6.72 -3.28
N ALA A 6 55.71 6.88 -3.34
CA ALA A 6 54.77 5.77 -3.44
C ALA A 6 54.95 4.94 -4.72
N LEU A 7 55.46 5.55 -5.80
CA LEU A 7 55.79 4.88 -7.06
C LEU A 7 57.24 4.37 -7.13
N GLY A 8 58.00 4.48 -6.04
CA GLY A 8 59.35 3.95 -5.91
C GLY A 8 60.47 4.89 -6.38
N PHE A 9 60.20 6.19 -6.59
CA PHE A 9 61.21 7.19 -6.91
C PHE A 9 61.64 7.97 -5.67
N ALA A 10 62.95 8.13 -5.47
CA ALA A 10 63.48 9.06 -4.50
C ALA A 10 63.29 10.49 -5.03
N ALA A 11 62.43 11.29 -4.39
CA ALA A 11 62.07 12.63 -4.86
C ALA A 11 62.21 13.68 -3.73
N THR A 12 62.78 14.84 -4.04
CA THR A 12 62.97 15.94 -3.10
C THR A 12 62.54 17.29 -3.72
N CYS A 13 62.11 18.23 -2.89
CA CYS A 13 61.73 19.60 -3.28
C CYS A 13 62.49 20.61 -2.42
N ASN A 14 62.76 21.81 -2.95
CA ASN A 14 63.39 22.86 -2.17
C ASN A 14 62.41 23.52 -1.20
N ILE A 15 62.93 23.90 -0.04
CA ILE A 15 62.16 24.57 1.00
C ILE A 15 61.78 25.98 0.54
N GLY A 16 60.47 26.24 0.38
CA GLY A 16 59.93 27.57 0.16
C GLY A 16 59.46 27.92 -1.26
N GLY A 17 59.42 26.95 -2.19
CA GLY A 17 58.81 27.08 -3.52
C GLY A 17 59.74 27.59 -4.63
N SER A 18 59.19 27.83 -5.80
CA SER A 18 59.92 28.29 -7.00
C SER A 18 60.71 29.59 -6.73
N GLY A 19 61.96 29.65 -7.22
CA GLY A 19 62.87 30.79 -7.08
C GLY A 19 63.67 30.84 -5.78
N LYS A 20 63.57 29.85 -4.88
CA LYS A 20 64.30 29.80 -3.60
C LYS A 20 65.37 28.72 -3.51
N TRP A 21 65.85 28.20 -4.64
CA TRP A 21 66.95 27.22 -4.67
C TRP A 21 68.25 27.84 -4.17
N ARG A 22 68.95 27.15 -3.27
CA ARG A 22 70.22 27.61 -2.68
C ARG A 22 71.36 26.68 -3.08
N LYS A 23 72.59 27.20 -3.08
CA LYS A 23 73.80 26.40 -3.32
C LYS A 23 74.01 25.23 -2.34
N SER A 24 73.41 25.31 -1.15
CA SER A 24 73.38 24.19 -0.19
C SER A 24 72.60 22.99 -0.75
N ASP A 25 71.48 23.26 -1.43
CA ASP A 25 70.56 22.24 -1.94
C ASP A 25 71.21 21.46 -3.10
N THR A 26 72.06 22.14 -3.90
CA THR A 26 72.87 21.50 -4.94
C THR A 26 73.93 20.55 -4.35
N ARG A 27 74.56 20.91 -3.23
CA ARG A 27 75.59 20.08 -2.57
C ARG A 27 75.01 18.78 -2.00
N ASP A 28 73.78 18.82 -1.48
CA ASP A 28 73.11 17.64 -0.92
C ASP A 28 72.80 16.57 -1.98
N LEU A 29 72.86 16.94 -3.27
CA LEU A 29 72.61 16.08 -4.43
C LEU A 29 73.87 15.81 -5.27
N GLU A 30 75.05 16.18 -4.77
CA GLU A 30 76.33 16.01 -5.49
C GLU A 30 76.64 14.52 -5.69
N GLY A 31 76.87 14.12 -6.95
CA GLY A 31 77.11 12.73 -7.35
C GLY A 31 75.86 11.91 -7.68
N ALA A 32 74.64 12.45 -7.50
CA ALA A 32 73.41 11.80 -7.92
C ALA A 32 73.10 12.09 -9.42
N LYS A 33 72.41 11.15 -10.09
CA LYS A 33 71.79 11.43 -11.39
C LYS A 33 70.44 12.10 -11.16
N VAL A 34 70.33 13.38 -11.52
CA VAL A 34 69.16 14.21 -11.21
C VAL A 34 68.18 14.24 -12.38
N VAL A 35 66.90 14.06 -12.07
CA VAL A 35 65.77 14.28 -13.00
C VAL A 35 64.96 15.47 -12.50
N ILE A 36 64.80 16.48 -13.34
CA ILE A 36 64.08 17.72 -13.01
C ILE A 36 62.63 17.59 -13.49
N THR A 37 61.68 17.72 -12.57
CA THR A 37 60.24 17.85 -12.88
C THR A 37 59.78 19.28 -12.62
N THR A 38 58.84 19.78 -13.43
CA THR A 38 58.34 21.16 -13.36
C THR A 38 56.82 21.21 -13.37
N ASP A 39 56.27 22.22 -12.71
CA ASP A 39 54.87 22.61 -12.86
C ASP A 39 54.66 23.20 -14.25
N ARG A 40 53.49 22.98 -14.84
CA ARG A 40 53.13 23.49 -16.17
C ARG A 40 52.64 24.94 -16.09
N ASP A 41 53.50 25.84 -15.59
CA ASP A 41 53.31 27.30 -15.56
C ASP A 41 54.64 28.07 -15.74
N GLU A 42 54.54 29.39 -15.99
CA GLU A 42 55.73 30.22 -16.21
C GLU A 42 56.72 30.22 -15.02
N PRO A 43 56.29 30.32 -13.74
CA PRO A 43 57.21 30.27 -12.61
C PRO A 43 57.90 28.91 -12.42
N GLY A 44 57.18 27.81 -12.62
CA GLY A 44 57.71 26.45 -12.53
C GLY A 44 58.81 26.19 -13.55
N VAL A 45 58.57 26.55 -14.82
CA VAL A 45 59.55 26.36 -15.90
C VAL A 45 60.79 27.21 -15.67
N LYS A 46 60.66 28.46 -15.26
CA LYS A 46 61.81 29.33 -14.91
C LYS A 46 62.65 28.73 -13.78
N HIS A 47 62.01 28.13 -12.77
CA HIS A 47 62.72 27.46 -11.68
C HIS A 47 63.46 26.21 -12.15
N ALA A 48 62.84 25.38 -12.97
CA ALA A 48 63.48 24.19 -13.54
C ALA A 48 64.68 24.54 -14.45
N GLU A 49 64.63 25.68 -15.16
CA GLU A 49 65.77 26.18 -15.92
C GLU A 49 66.94 26.61 -15.05
N LEU A 50 66.69 27.16 -13.86
CA LEU A 50 67.76 27.46 -12.89
C LEU A 50 68.41 26.17 -12.39
N LEU A 51 67.62 25.13 -12.09
CA LEU A 51 68.15 23.83 -11.65
C LEU A 51 69.00 23.15 -12.72
N HIS A 52 68.62 23.28 -13.99
CA HIS A 52 69.37 22.70 -15.09
C HIS A 52 70.79 23.29 -15.23
N GLN A 53 71.03 24.51 -14.76
CA GLN A 53 72.37 25.12 -14.77
C GLN A 53 73.26 24.63 -13.61
N GLU A 54 72.65 24.12 -12.53
CA GLU A 54 73.36 23.73 -11.31
C GLU A 54 73.86 22.27 -11.33
N PHE A 55 73.28 21.42 -12.18
CA PHE A 55 73.65 20.01 -12.29
C PHE A 55 74.27 19.69 -13.66
N PRO A 56 75.32 18.84 -13.73
CA PRO A 56 75.85 18.37 -15.01
C PRO A 56 74.92 17.31 -15.63
N ASP A 57 74.43 17.56 -16.85
CA ASP A 57 73.55 16.69 -17.65
C ASP A 57 72.28 16.15 -16.95
N PRO A 58 71.39 17.00 -16.40
CA PRO A 58 70.16 16.52 -15.78
C PRO A 58 69.10 16.19 -16.84
N LEU A 59 68.40 15.08 -16.62
CA LEU A 59 67.25 14.70 -17.43
C LEU A 59 66.00 15.47 -16.98
N TRP A 60 65.00 15.57 -17.86
CA TRP A 60 63.76 16.30 -17.61
C TRP A 60 62.55 15.38 -17.65
N LEU A 61 61.59 15.67 -16.78
CA LEU A 61 60.28 15.05 -16.75
C LEU A 61 59.21 16.14 -16.84
N TYR A 62 58.46 16.14 -17.96
CA TYR A 62 57.37 17.08 -18.19
C TYR A 62 56.03 16.39 -17.89
N PRO A 63 55.29 16.80 -16.85
CA PRO A 63 53.93 16.30 -16.62
C PRO A 63 53.06 16.52 -17.86
N PHE A 64 52.24 15.54 -18.24
CA PHE A 64 51.46 15.58 -19.48
C PHE A 64 52.35 15.86 -20.72
N PRO A 65 53.29 14.97 -21.07
CA PRO A 65 54.35 15.24 -22.05
C PRO A 65 53.85 15.53 -23.47
N ASN A 66 52.62 15.12 -23.79
CA ASN A 66 51.95 15.31 -25.09
C ASN A 66 50.98 16.50 -25.11
N SER A 67 50.91 17.29 -24.04
CA SER A 67 49.98 18.42 -23.97
C SER A 67 50.47 19.62 -24.80
N LYS A 68 49.63 20.13 -25.70
CA LYS A 68 49.90 21.39 -26.42
C LYS A 68 49.96 22.62 -25.50
N ALA A 69 49.54 22.49 -24.24
CA ALA A 69 49.61 23.57 -23.25
C ALA A 69 51.05 23.97 -22.87
N TRP A 70 52.06 23.16 -23.21
CA TRP A 70 53.46 23.55 -23.06
C TRP A 70 53.89 24.68 -24.01
N GLU A 71 53.13 24.93 -25.08
CA GLU A 71 53.37 26.05 -26.01
C GLU A 71 52.77 27.38 -25.53
N ASN A 72 51.86 27.35 -24.54
CA ASN A 72 51.21 28.53 -23.97
C ASN A 72 50.97 28.34 -22.47
N LEU A 73 51.99 28.66 -21.68
CA LEU A 73 52.00 28.42 -20.23
C LEU A 73 51.13 29.44 -19.49
N PRO A 74 50.32 29.01 -18.50
CA PRO A 74 49.61 29.93 -17.63
C PRO A 74 50.60 30.72 -16.74
N LYS A 75 50.19 31.92 -16.33
CA LYS A 75 51.02 32.81 -15.48
C LYS A 75 51.19 32.31 -14.03
N SER A 76 50.34 31.39 -13.58
CA SER A 76 50.39 30.76 -12.24
C SER A 76 49.39 29.59 -12.15
N LYS A 77 49.54 28.71 -11.16
CA LYS A 77 48.66 27.55 -10.89
C LYS A 77 48.69 26.53 -12.04
N GLY A 78 49.88 26.22 -12.53
CA GLY A 78 50.11 25.13 -13.47
C GLY A 78 49.76 23.77 -12.86
N LEU A 79 49.39 22.82 -13.71
CA LEU A 79 49.25 21.42 -13.28
C LEU A 79 50.63 20.82 -13.04
N ASP A 80 50.75 19.98 -12.03
CA ASP A 80 52.01 19.37 -11.63
C ASP A 80 52.04 17.84 -11.91
N ILE A 81 53.09 17.19 -11.42
CA ILE A 81 53.25 15.73 -11.57
C ILE A 81 52.24 14.93 -10.73
N ALA A 82 51.75 15.47 -9.61
CA ALA A 82 50.75 14.81 -8.79
C ALA A 82 49.40 14.80 -9.53
N ASP A 83 49.01 15.92 -10.15
CA ASP A 83 47.83 16.01 -11.00
C ASP A 83 47.90 15.02 -12.17
N TRP A 84 49.09 14.85 -12.76
CA TRP A 84 49.28 13.91 -13.85
C TRP A 84 49.10 12.45 -13.42
N ILE A 85 49.68 12.07 -12.27
CA ILE A 85 49.53 10.72 -11.71
C ILE A 85 48.07 10.44 -11.34
N GLU A 86 47.40 11.39 -10.70
CA GLU A 86 46.04 11.20 -10.17
C GLU A 86 44.97 11.18 -11.29
N HIS A 87 45.04 12.10 -12.24
CA HIS A 87 44.04 12.19 -13.32
C HIS A 87 44.18 11.07 -14.37
N HIS A 88 45.41 10.60 -14.65
CA HIS A 88 45.66 9.62 -15.71
C HIS A 88 46.10 8.24 -15.21
N LYS A 89 46.15 8.01 -13.88
CA LYS A 89 46.57 6.75 -13.26
C LYS A 89 47.93 6.24 -13.78
N ILE A 90 48.88 7.16 -13.92
CA ILE A 90 50.20 6.92 -14.50
C ILE A 90 51.01 5.95 -13.62
N THR A 91 51.64 4.94 -14.23
CA THR A 91 52.48 3.96 -13.53
C THR A 91 53.95 4.39 -13.45
N ALA A 92 54.75 3.69 -12.65
CA ALA A 92 56.18 3.98 -12.53
C ALA A 92 56.95 3.80 -13.86
N ASP A 93 56.53 2.88 -14.72
CA ASP A 93 57.19 2.64 -16.01
C ASP A 93 56.83 3.71 -17.05
N ASP A 94 55.61 4.25 -17.00
CA ASP A 94 55.19 5.39 -17.81
C ASP A 94 55.99 6.66 -17.45
N ILE A 95 56.28 6.87 -16.17
CA ILE A 95 57.14 7.96 -15.71
C ILE A 95 58.55 7.78 -16.27
N LYS A 96 59.15 6.59 -16.17
CA LYS A 96 60.48 6.32 -16.73
C LYS A 96 60.54 6.55 -18.23
N ALA A 97 59.49 6.18 -18.96
CA ALA A 97 59.40 6.38 -20.41
C ALA A 97 59.27 7.87 -20.80
N ALA A 98 58.75 8.72 -19.91
CA ALA A 98 58.60 10.16 -20.13
C ALA A 98 59.82 10.99 -19.73
N ILE A 99 60.81 10.40 -19.06
CA ILE A 99 62.08 11.06 -18.73
C ILE A 99 62.93 11.12 -20.00
N GLY A 100 63.43 12.31 -20.33
CA GLY A 100 64.28 12.51 -21.49
C GLY A 100 65.02 13.83 -21.47
N ASP A 101 65.53 14.26 -22.62
CA ASP A 101 66.25 15.52 -22.76
C ASP A 101 65.32 16.73 -22.65
N LYS A 102 65.88 17.90 -22.32
CA LYS A 102 65.16 19.17 -22.24
C LYS A 102 64.44 19.47 -23.57
N LYS A 103 63.13 19.73 -23.53
CA LYS A 103 62.37 20.16 -24.71
C LYS A 103 62.60 21.65 -24.97
N VAL A 104 62.92 22.03 -26.21
CA VAL A 104 63.07 23.44 -26.64
C VAL A 104 61.75 23.94 -27.20
N PHE A 105 61.06 24.81 -26.47
CA PHE A 105 59.85 25.48 -26.93
C PHE A 105 60.23 26.83 -27.57
N LYS A 106 59.95 27.03 -28.87
CA LYS A 106 60.29 28.27 -29.58
C LYS A 106 59.33 29.39 -29.20
N ALA A 107 59.83 30.47 -28.61
CA ALA A 107 59.08 31.72 -28.43
C ALA A 107 58.97 32.47 -29.78
N PRO A 108 57.80 33.03 -30.14
CA PRO A 108 57.70 33.91 -31.31
C PRO A 108 58.28 35.29 -31.03
N ALA A 109 59.07 35.81 -31.97
CA ALA A 109 59.69 37.14 -31.96
C ALA A 109 58.65 38.28 -32.14
N PRO A 110 58.94 39.51 -31.67
CA PRO A 110 57.98 40.61 -31.71
C PRO A 110 58.07 41.38 -33.04
N GLU A 111 56.94 41.51 -33.74
CA GLU A 111 56.81 42.45 -34.87
C GLU A 111 55.73 43.51 -34.61
N ALA A 112 55.95 44.63 -35.27
CA ALA A 112 55.54 45.97 -34.93
C ALA A 112 54.06 46.31 -35.18
N ALA A 113 53.69 47.45 -34.61
CA ALA A 113 52.39 48.10 -34.65
C ALA A 113 51.64 48.08 -35.99
N ALA A 114 50.36 47.66 -35.96
CA ALA A 114 49.28 48.33 -36.68
C ALA A 114 47.89 47.84 -36.21
N ASN A 115 46.99 48.81 -36.06
CA ASN A 115 45.53 48.74 -36.09
C ASN A 115 44.77 48.21 -34.86
N VAL A 116 44.08 49.16 -34.21
CA VAL A 116 42.96 48.94 -33.28
C VAL A 116 41.88 48.11 -33.97
N ILE A 117 41.81 46.82 -33.66
CA ILE A 117 40.64 45.99 -33.92
C ILE A 117 39.75 46.10 -32.67
N ARG A 118 38.58 46.72 -32.81
CA ARG A 118 37.52 46.63 -31.79
C ARG A 118 37.17 45.15 -31.64
N PRO A 119 37.16 44.56 -30.43
CA PRO A 119 36.73 43.17 -30.27
C PRO A 119 35.29 43.03 -30.78
N PRO A 120 34.92 41.87 -31.37
CA PRO A 120 33.55 41.63 -31.81
C PRO A 120 32.62 41.87 -30.62
N GLN A 121 31.49 42.53 -30.86
CA GLN A 121 30.44 42.70 -29.85
C GLN A 121 30.14 41.31 -29.27
N PHE A 122 30.58 41.07 -28.03
CA PHE A 122 30.14 39.93 -27.26
C PHE A 122 28.64 40.13 -27.09
N GLN A 123 27.85 39.45 -27.92
CA GLN A 123 26.41 39.42 -27.79
C GLN A 123 26.15 38.79 -26.43
N VAL A 124 25.75 39.62 -25.47
CA VAL A 124 25.28 39.13 -24.17
C VAL A 124 24.07 38.27 -24.51
N PRO A 125 24.06 36.96 -24.18
CA PRO A 125 22.88 36.14 -24.35
C PRO A 125 21.71 36.82 -23.65
N GLN A 126 20.53 36.76 -24.26
CA GLN A 126 19.36 37.45 -23.72
C GLN A 126 19.11 36.94 -22.29
N ILE A 127 18.76 37.83 -21.36
CA ILE A 127 18.45 37.44 -19.97
C ILE A 127 17.36 36.35 -19.91
N SER A 128 16.50 36.26 -20.93
CA SER A 128 15.52 35.18 -21.08
C SER A 128 16.13 33.78 -21.17
N GLU A 129 17.40 33.64 -21.56
CA GLU A 129 18.11 32.36 -21.66
C GLU A 129 18.68 31.89 -20.30
N LEU A 130 18.76 32.79 -19.31
CA LEU A 130 19.21 32.45 -17.95
C LEU A 130 18.29 31.40 -17.30
N GLY A 131 16.98 31.45 -17.60
CA GLY A 131 16.01 30.48 -17.06
C GLY A 131 16.32 29.04 -17.48
N GLY A 132 16.69 28.81 -18.75
CA GLY A 132 17.01 27.47 -19.26
C GLY A 132 18.26 26.87 -18.60
N GLU A 133 19.28 27.69 -18.32
CA GLU A 133 20.50 27.22 -17.64
C GLU A 133 20.27 26.99 -16.14
N ILE A 134 19.32 27.71 -15.53
CA ILE A 134 18.87 27.45 -14.15
C ILE A 134 18.12 26.12 -14.08
N GLU A 135 17.29 25.80 -15.08
CA GLU A 135 16.59 24.51 -15.16
C GLU A 135 17.59 23.34 -15.28
N GLU A 136 18.61 23.48 -16.14
CA GLU A 136 19.67 22.48 -16.31
C GLU A 136 20.49 22.28 -15.01
N LEU A 137 20.66 23.34 -14.21
CA LEU A 137 21.26 23.23 -12.88
C LEU A 137 20.36 22.51 -11.87
N LEU A 138 19.05 22.70 -11.95
CA LEU A 138 18.07 22.04 -11.06
C LEU A 138 17.98 20.53 -11.33
N GLU A 139 18.23 20.09 -12.56
CA GLU A 139 18.28 18.67 -12.94
C GLU A 139 19.63 18.00 -12.61
N SER A 140 20.66 18.78 -12.25
CA SER A 140 22.01 18.28 -12.00
C SER A 140 22.23 17.84 -10.55
N ASP A 141 22.84 16.66 -10.34
CA ASP A 141 23.19 16.15 -9.00
C ASP A 141 24.52 16.76 -8.49
N LEU A 142 24.56 18.10 -8.43
CA LEU A 142 25.74 18.87 -8.00
C LEU A 142 25.73 19.10 -6.49
N ARG A 143 26.92 19.03 -5.87
CA ARG A 143 27.08 19.41 -4.47
C ARG A 143 26.94 20.92 -4.31
N GLN A 144 26.51 21.38 -3.13
CA GLN A 144 26.34 22.83 -2.86
C GLN A 144 27.58 23.69 -3.17
N SER A 145 28.79 23.15 -3.04
CA SER A 145 30.03 23.84 -3.40
C SER A 145 30.18 24.05 -4.91
N GLU A 146 29.77 23.07 -5.71
CA GLU A 146 29.84 23.10 -7.19
C GLU A 146 28.74 24.00 -7.76
N LEU A 147 27.56 23.94 -7.15
CA LEU A 147 26.41 24.78 -7.49
C LEU A 147 26.72 26.28 -7.28
N ARG A 148 27.48 26.62 -6.22
CA ARG A 148 27.99 27.98 -6.01
C ARG A 148 28.98 28.43 -7.08
N LEU A 149 29.84 27.54 -7.58
CA LEU A 149 30.76 27.87 -8.67
C LEU A 149 29.97 28.13 -9.96
N LYS A 150 28.95 27.32 -10.24
CA LYS A 150 28.05 27.51 -11.37
C LYS A 150 27.26 28.82 -11.29
N PHE A 151 26.82 29.23 -10.09
CA PHE A 151 26.21 30.56 -9.92
C PHE A 151 27.15 31.70 -10.29
N ILE A 152 28.45 31.59 -9.97
CA ILE A 152 29.45 32.59 -10.34
C ILE A 152 29.66 32.60 -11.86
N GLU A 153 29.73 31.44 -12.50
CA GLU A 153 29.85 31.31 -13.96
C GLU A 153 28.64 31.93 -14.68
N LEU A 154 27.41 31.60 -14.27
CA LEU A 154 26.19 32.16 -14.84
C LEU A 154 26.08 33.67 -14.58
N ALA A 155 26.48 34.13 -13.39
CA ALA A 155 26.51 35.56 -13.08
C ALA A 155 27.44 36.34 -14.02
N GLN A 156 28.63 35.79 -14.32
CA GLN A 156 29.56 36.39 -15.27
C GLN A 156 29.03 36.35 -16.72
N LYS A 157 28.42 35.22 -17.12
CA LYS A 157 27.86 35.01 -18.46
C LYS A 157 26.72 35.97 -18.78
N PHE A 158 25.80 36.16 -17.83
CA PHE A 158 24.59 36.98 -18.00
C PHE A 158 24.70 38.40 -17.42
N ARG A 159 25.86 38.77 -16.86
CA ARG A 159 26.14 40.08 -16.23
C ARG A 159 25.16 40.45 -15.10
N VAL A 160 24.77 39.46 -14.31
CA VAL A 160 23.95 39.62 -13.10
C VAL A 160 24.80 39.31 -11.87
N THR A 161 24.31 39.59 -10.66
CA THR A 161 25.07 39.21 -9.46
C THR A 161 24.88 37.71 -9.16
N PRO A 162 25.87 37.03 -8.56
CA PRO A 162 25.69 35.65 -8.09
C PRO A 162 24.53 35.51 -7.07
N ALA A 163 24.21 36.59 -6.36
CA ALA A 163 23.07 36.63 -5.45
C ALA A 163 21.73 36.60 -6.20
N ASP A 164 21.63 37.32 -7.32
CA ASP A 164 20.43 37.30 -8.16
C ASP A 164 20.22 35.92 -8.80
N VAL A 165 21.29 35.29 -9.32
CA VAL A 165 21.22 33.91 -9.83
C VAL A 165 20.78 32.94 -8.75
N SER A 166 21.36 33.03 -7.55
CA SER A 166 20.94 32.19 -6.42
C SER A 166 19.51 32.44 -5.99
N LYS A 167 19.01 33.68 -6.11
CA LYS A 167 17.63 34.03 -5.77
C LYS A 167 16.66 33.44 -6.78
N ILE A 168 16.90 33.63 -8.07
CA ILE A 168 16.09 33.06 -9.16
C ILE A 168 16.12 31.53 -9.11
N TYR A 169 17.28 30.93 -8.85
CA TYR A 169 17.40 29.48 -8.66
C TYR A 169 16.52 28.98 -7.51
N LYS A 170 16.54 29.67 -6.35
CA LYS A 170 15.70 29.29 -5.20
C LYS A 170 14.22 29.50 -5.46
N GLU A 171 13.85 30.59 -6.12
CA GLU A 171 12.48 30.86 -6.52
C GLU A 171 11.99 29.78 -7.48
N ARG A 172 12.79 29.41 -8.50
CA ARG A 172 12.45 28.33 -9.43
C ARG A 172 12.42 26.95 -8.77
N GLN A 173 13.34 26.67 -7.84
CA GLN A 173 13.31 25.45 -7.04
C GLN A 173 12.02 25.37 -6.23
N GLN A 174 11.60 26.47 -5.61
CA GLN A 174 10.34 26.53 -4.87
C GLN A 174 9.13 26.35 -5.80
N GLU A 175 9.13 26.97 -6.99
CA GLU A 175 8.10 26.76 -8.02
C GLU A 175 8.00 25.28 -8.42
N LEU A 176 9.12 24.60 -8.67
CA LEU A 176 9.15 23.17 -9.00
C LEU A 176 8.63 22.29 -7.86
N GLU A 177 9.00 22.59 -6.61
CA GLU A 177 8.47 21.90 -5.43
C GLU A 177 6.95 22.11 -5.30
N GLU A 178 6.46 23.32 -5.59
CA GLU A 178 5.02 23.65 -5.62
C GLU A 178 4.29 22.95 -6.77
N GLU A 179 4.87 22.92 -7.98
CA GLU A 179 4.35 22.20 -9.15
C GLU A 179 4.25 20.69 -8.88
N SER A 180 5.31 20.08 -8.33
CA SER A 180 5.33 18.67 -7.94
C SER A 180 4.30 18.36 -6.85
N SER A 181 4.18 19.23 -5.85
CA SER A 181 3.16 19.08 -4.80
C SER A 181 1.73 19.17 -5.35
N LEU A 182 1.49 20.03 -6.35
CA LEU A 182 0.20 20.12 -7.03
C LEU A 182 -0.08 18.89 -7.90
N GLU A 183 0.95 18.32 -8.54
CA GLU A 183 0.82 17.08 -9.31
C GLU A 183 0.47 15.89 -8.40
N ASP A 184 1.16 15.72 -7.28
CA ASP A 184 0.84 14.70 -6.26
C ASP A 184 -0.58 14.85 -5.72
N LEU A 185 -0.98 16.10 -5.43
CA LEU A 185 -2.33 16.41 -5.00
C LEU A 185 -3.37 16.05 -6.06
N LYS A 186 -3.10 16.36 -7.34
CA LYS A 186 -3.97 16.03 -8.46
C LYS A 186 -4.12 14.52 -8.60
N ILE A 187 -3.02 13.76 -8.54
CA ILE A 187 -3.04 12.30 -8.58
C ILE A 187 -3.90 11.74 -7.43
N GLY A 188 -3.74 12.28 -6.21
CA GLY A 188 -4.56 11.88 -5.06
C GLY A 188 -6.05 12.14 -5.27
N ILE A 189 -6.42 13.30 -5.80
CA ILE A 189 -7.81 13.64 -6.13
C ILE A 189 -8.37 12.70 -7.22
N GLU A 190 -7.61 12.45 -8.29
CA GLU A 190 -8.04 11.56 -9.37
C GLU A 190 -8.24 10.13 -8.88
N GLN A 191 -7.34 9.61 -8.04
CA GLN A 191 -7.47 8.29 -7.44
C GLN A 191 -8.70 8.18 -6.55
N LEU A 192 -9.00 9.21 -5.75
CA LEU A 192 -10.21 9.27 -4.92
C LEU A 192 -11.48 9.30 -5.77
N LEU A 193 -11.52 10.16 -6.78
CA LEU A 193 -12.66 10.27 -7.69
C LEU A 193 -12.90 8.97 -8.46
N ALA A 194 -11.83 8.34 -8.96
CA ALA A 194 -11.89 7.02 -9.58
C ALA A 194 -12.41 5.96 -8.61
N SER A 195 -11.92 5.93 -7.36
CA SER A 195 -12.37 4.98 -6.34
C SER A 195 -13.84 5.16 -5.96
N GLN A 196 -14.33 6.40 -5.90
CA GLN A 196 -15.74 6.70 -5.59
C GLN A 196 -16.69 6.35 -6.73
N SER A 197 -16.23 6.48 -7.98
CA SER A 197 -16.97 6.17 -9.21
C SER A 197 -16.81 4.73 -9.69
N ALA A 198 -15.90 3.97 -9.07
CA ALA A 198 -15.72 2.55 -9.33
C ALA A 198 -17.06 1.82 -9.20
N SER A 199 -17.28 0.88 -10.12
CA SER A 199 -18.49 0.06 -10.17
C SER A 199 -18.16 -1.32 -10.73
N VAL A 200 -18.99 -2.30 -10.37
CA VAL A 200 -18.89 -3.67 -10.87
C VAL A 200 -20.27 -4.13 -11.35
N LYS A 201 -20.34 -4.61 -12.59
CA LYS A 201 -21.56 -5.19 -13.14
C LYS A 201 -21.86 -6.52 -12.47
N LEU A 202 -23.10 -6.76 -12.06
CA LEU A 202 -23.42 -8.03 -11.39
C LEU A 202 -23.34 -9.22 -12.34
N SER A 203 -23.52 -9.01 -13.64
CA SER A 203 -23.34 -10.04 -14.68
C SER A 203 -21.88 -10.49 -14.83
N ASP A 204 -20.90 -9.71 -14.36
CA ASP A 204 -19.51 -10.16 -14.29
C ASP A 204 -19.28 -11.14 -13.11
N LEU A 205 -20.15 -11.10 -12.09
CA LEU A 205 -20.03 -11.89 -10.86
C LEU A 205 -20.95 -13.11 -10.83
N PHE A 206 -22.18 -12.93 -11.29
CA PHE A 206 -23.28 -13.88 -11.18
C PHE A 206 -23.86 -14.23 -12.56
N PRO A 207 -24.56 -15.37 -12.70
CA PRO A 207 -25.36 -15.63 -13.90
C PRO A 207 -26.33 -14.48 -14.18
N GLU A 208 -26.56 -14.16 -15.45
CA GLU A 208 -27.46 -13.06 -15.85
C GLU A 208 -28.88 -13.23 -15.29
N SER A 209 -29.38 -14.48 -15.19
CA SER A 209 -30.68 -14.80 -14.60
C SER A 209 -30.78 -14.53 -13.09
N LEU A 210 -29.64 -14.36 -12.41
CA LEU A 210 -29.56 -13.93 -11.00
C LEU A 210 -29.24 -12.43 -10.90
N ALA A 211 -28.32 -11.93 -11.71
CA ALA A 211 -27.88 -10.54 -11.72
C ALA A 211 -29.02 -9.57 -12.07
N THR A 212 -29.74 -9.82 -13.16
CA THR A 212 -30.74 -8.88 -13.69
C THR A 212 -31.89 -8.60 -12.70
N PRO A 213 -32.52 -9.61 -12.06
CA PRO A 213 -33.54 -9.32 -11.04
C PRO A 213 -33.02 -8.50 -9.86
N ILE A 214 -31.78 -8.74 -9.42
CA ILE A 214 -31.15 -7.99 -8.33
C ILE A 214 -30.90 -6.53 -8.75
N GLU A 215 -30.35 -6.31 -9.95
CA GLU A 215 -30.11 -4.97 -10.49
C GLU A 215 -31.40 -4.16 -10.62
N ILE A 216 -32.51 -4.79 -11.01
CA ILE A 216 -33.82 -4.10 -11.08
C ILE A 216 -34.28 -3.68 -9.68
N VAL A 217 -34.15 -4.55 -8.67
CA VAL A 217 -34.51 -4.21 -7.28
C VAL A 217 -33.62 -3.07 -6.76
N ALA A 218 -32.31 -3.13 -7.01
CA ALA A 218 -31.36 -2.09 -6.63
C ALA A 218 -31.69 -0.74 -7.27
N THR A 219 -31.94 -0.73 -8.59
CA THR A 219 -32.31 0.47 -9.35
C THR A 219 -33.59 1.11 -8.81
N ARG A 220 -34.60 0.31 -8.44
CA ARG A 220 -35.86 0.83 -7.87
C ARG A 220 -35.68 1.51 -6.53
N MET A 221 -34.71 1.07 -5.73
CA MET A 221 -34.38 1.71 -4.45
C MET A 221 -33.36 2.84 -4.59
N ASN A 222 -32.85 3.07 -5.82
CA ASN A 222 -31.73 3.96 -6.11
C ASN A 222 -30.48 3.61 -5.30
N LEU A 223 -30.24 2.31 -5.12
CA LEU A 223 -29.10 1.76 -4.41
C LEU A 223 -28.13 1.09 -5.39
N LYS A 224 -26.85 1.09 -5.06
CA LYS A 224 -25.80 0.41 -5.81
C LYS A 224 -26.07 -1.11 -5.84
N PRO A 225 -26.12 -1.74 -7.02
CA PRO A 225 -26.20 -3.20 -7.14
C PRO A 225 -25.14 -3.94 -6.33
N GLU A 226 -23.95 -3.35 -6.17
CA GLU A 226 -22.84 -3.91 -5.41
C GLU A 226 -23.17 -4.09 -3.92
N CYS A 227 -24.09 -3.30 -3.35
CA CYS A 227 -24.57 -3.52 -1.97
C CYS A 227 -25.31 -4.85 -1.85
N TYR A 228 -26.07 -5.22 -2.88
CA TYR A 228 -26.79 -6.49 -2.92
C TYR A 228 -25.83 -7.66 -3.20
N ALA A 229 -24.83 -7.46 -4.06
CA ALA A 229 -23.77 -8.43 -4.30
C ALA A 229 -22.99 -8.74 -3.01
N LEU A 230 -22.61 -7.72 -2.25
CA LEU A 230 -21.96 -7.85 -0.94
C LEU A 230 -22.81 -8.68 0.03
N ALA A 231 -24.10 -8.38 0.13
CA ALA A 231 -25.03 -9.11 0.98
C ALA A 231 -25.19 -10.57 0.56
N LEU A 232 -25.30 -10.84 -0.74
CA LEU A 232 -25.42 -12.19 -1.27
C LEU A 232 -24.16 -13.02 -1.01
N ILE A 233 -22.97 -12.48 -1.30
CA ILE A 233 -21.69 -13.15 -1.07
C ILE A 233 -21.54 -13.48 0.42
N SER A 234 -21.86 -12.52 1.30
CA SER A 234 -21.80 -12.72 2.75
C SER A 234 -22.82 -13.77 3.23
N GLY A 235 -24.06 -13.72 2.74
CA GLY A 235 -25.10 -14.68 3.07
C GLY A 235 -24.78 -16.10 2.61
N VAL A 236 -24.25 -16.26 1.39
CA VAL A 236 -23.91 -17.56 0.81
C VAL A 236 -22.68 -18.18 1.48
N SER A 237 -21.66 -17.37 1.81
CA SER A 237 -20.40 -17.84 2.40
C SER A 237 -20.60 -18.73 3.64
N ARG A 238 -21.67 -18.46 4.38
CA ARG A 238 -22.10 -19.22 5.55
C ARG A 238 -22.39 -20.69 5.28
N PHE A 239 -22.93 -21.01 4.11
CA PHE A 239 -23.38 -22.36 3.77
C PHE A 239 -22.24 -23.26 3.30
N LEU A 240 -21.06 -22.71 3.05
CA LEU A 240 -19.87 -23.50 2.83
C LEU A 240 -19.43 -24.11 4.16
N LYS A 241 -19.61 -25.43 4.27
CA LYS A 241 -19.44 -26.20 5.50
C LYS A 241 -18.03 -26.07 6.07
N ASN A 242 -17.92 -26.05 7.40
CA ASN A 242 -16.61 -26.12 8.05
C ASN A 242 -15.87 -27.38 7.59
N GLY A 243 -14.55 -27.25 7.41
CA GLY A 243 -13.73 -28.30 6.80
C GLY A 243 -13.62 -28.19 5.28
N SER A 244 -14.51 -27.47 4.60
CA SER A 244 -14.31 -27.11 3.19
C SER A 244 -13.13 -26.16 3.06
N SER A 245 -12.33 -26.31 2.02
CA SER A 245 -11.15 -25.47 1.80
C SER A 245 -10.88 -25.27 0.32
N THR A 246 -10.06 -24.28 -0.03
CA THR A 246 -9.65 -24.04 -1.42
C THR A 246 -8.14 -24.00 -1.52
N MET A 247 -7.56 -24.96 -2.24
CA MET A 247 -6.14 -24.96 -2.59
C MET A 247 -5.88 -23.87 -3.64
N LEU A 248 -5.00 -22.93 -3.30
CA LEU A 248 -4.63 -21.82 -4.18
C LEU A 248 -3.34 -22.16 -4.92
N VAL A 249 -2.30 -22.55 -4.17
CA VAL A 249 -0.98 -22.90 -4.70
C VAL A 249 -0.41 -24.06 -3.89
N GLU A 250 -0.42 -25.26 -4.47
CA GLU A 250 0.07 -26.48 -3.81
C GLU A 250 1.58 -26.39 -3.55
N GLU A 251 2.33 -25.89 -4.53
CA GLU A 251 3.78 -25.77 -4.54
C GLU A 251 4.31 -24.85 -3.43
N TRP A 252 3.46 -23.98 -2.90
CA TRP A 252 3.82 -23.04 -1.84
C TRP A 252 3.37 -23.52 -0.47
N ASN A 253 3.88 -24.70 -0.07
CA ASN A 253 3.55 -25.36 1.19
C ASN A 253 2.02 -25.48 1.42
N ARG A 254 1.30 -25.90 0.37
CA ARG A 254 -0.15 -26.10 0.39
C ARG A 254 -0.91 -24.84 0.78
N TYR A 255 -0.54 -23.71 0.17
CA TYR A 255 -1.18 -22.42 0.43
C TYR A 255 -2.65 -22.50 0.03
N ARG A 256 -3.53 -22.38 1.02
CA ARG A 256 -4.97 -22.62 0.88
C ARG A 256 -5.80 -21.66 1.72
N CYS A 257 -7.01 -21.36 1.24
CA CYS A 257 -8.08 -20.81 2.07
C CYS A 257 -8.67 -21.94 2.91
N ARG A 258 -8.48 -21.91 4.23
CA ARG A 258 -9.02 -22.94 5.16
C ARG A 258 -10.50 -22.81 5.45
N THR A 259 -11.06 -21.65 5.16
CA THR A 259 -12.47 -21.33 5.33
C THR A 259 -12.88 -20.31 4.28
N HIS A 260 -14.18 -20.24 4.01
CA HIS A 260 -14.78 -19.29 3.08
C HIS A 260 -15.61 -18.22 3.80
N GLY A 261 -15.50 -18.15 5.13
CA GLY A 261 -16.08 -17.06 5.92
C GLY A 261 -15.71 -15.69 5.35
N TYR A 262 -16.71 -14.82 5.21
CA TYR A 262 -16.59 -13.55 4.51
C TYR A 262 -17.14 -12.39 5.35
N PHE A 263 -16.41 -11.28 5.40
CA PHE A 263 -16.74 -10.12 6.23
C PHE A 263 -17.13 -8.94 5.34
N GLY A 264 -18.43 -8.74 5.14
CA GLY A 264 -18.98 -7.66 4.31
C GLY A 264 -19.60 -6.54 5.14
N VAL A 265 -19.32 -5.29 4.76
CA VAL A 265 -19.92 -4.09 5.38
C VAL A 265 -20.49 -3.14 4.33
N MET A 266 -21.79 -2.88 4.42
CA MET A 266 -22.42 -1.80 3.66
C MET A 266 -22.32 -0.49 4.46
N ILE A 267 -21.75 0.53 3.85
CA ILE A 267 -21.63 1.87 4.43
C ILE A 267 -22.61 2.80 3.74
N ALA A 268 -23.52 3.40 4.50
CA ALA A 268 -24.41 4.44 4.02
C ALA A 268 -24.86 5.37 5.15
N GLU A 269 -25.23 6.60 4.83
CA GLU A 269 -25.82 7.54 5.79
C GLU A 269 -27.11 7.01 6.42
N ALA A 270 -27.54 7.62 7.53
CA ALA A 270 -28.83 7.33 8.11
C ALA A 270 -29.96 7.53 7.07
N SER A 271 -30.99 6.70 7.16
CA SER A 271 -32.16 6.76 6.25
C SER A 271 -31.90 6.45 4.77
N GLN A 272 -30.76 5.83 4.42
CA GLN A 272 -30.41 5.41 3.04
C GLN A 272 -30.77 3.94 2.73
N MET A 273 -31.90 3.43 3.25
CA MET A 273 -32.42 2.08 2.94
C MET A 273 -31.43 0.90 3.10
N LYS A 274 -30.55 0.95 4.12
CA LYS A 274 -29.61 -0.14 4.42
C LYS A 274 -30.28 -1.46 4.85
N THR A 275 -31.23 -1.38 5.79
CA THR A 275 -31.95 -2.55 6.34
C THR A 275 -32.76 -3.32 5.28
N PRO A 276 -33.47 -2.66 4.33
CA PRO A 276 -34.10 -3.34 3.20
C PRO A 276 -33.17 -4.27 2.39
N VAL A 277 -31.91 -3.90 2.15
CA VAL A 277 -30.94 -4.76 1.44
C VAL A 277 -30.64 -6.02 2.26
N LEU A 278 -30.38 -5.84 3.56
CA LEU A 278 -30.15 -6.94 4.50
C LEU A 278 -31.33 -7.92 4.52
N ASN A 279 -32.55 -7.40 4.59
CA ASN A 279 -33.76 -8.21 4.62
C ASN A 279 -33.97 -8.96 3.30
N ALA A 280 -33.95 -8.23 2.17
CA ALA A 280 -34.23 -8.80 0.86
C ALA A 280 -33.22 -9.89 0.46
N MET A 281 -31.94 -9.72 0.81
CA MET A 281 -30.88 -10.63 0.39
C MET A 281 -30.61 -11.75 1.37
N ILE A 282 -30.80 -11.54 2.68
CA ILE A 282 -30.40 -12.51 3.72
C ILE A 282 -31.58 -12.90 4.61
N ALA A 283 -32.21 -11.94 5.30
CA ALA A 283 -33.15 -12.30 6.36
C ALA A 283 -34.44 -12.96 5.83
N ASP A 284 -35.02 -12.40 4.77
CA ASP A 284 -36.29 -12.86 4.22
C ASP A 284 -36.14 -14.21 3.48
N PRO A 285 -35.12 -14.42 2.62
CA PRO A 285 -34.94 -15.72 1.96
C PRO A 285 -34.61 -16.85 2.94
N LEU A 286 -34.02 -16.53 4.10
CA LEU A 286 -33.70 -17.51 5.15
C LEU A 286 -34.84 -17.70 6.16
N ALA A 287 -35.94 -16.96 6.06
CA ALA A 287 -37.05 -17.04 7.01
C ALA A 287 -37.67 -18.44 7.05
N ALA A 288 -37.95 -19.02 5.87
CA ALA A 288 -38.50 -20.37 5.76
C ALA A 288 -37.54 -21.43 6.33
N MET A 289 -36.23 -21.31 6.06
CA MET A 289 -35.21 -22.20 6.62
C MET A 289 -35.16 -22.10 8.16
N ARG A 290 -35.26 -20.90 8.72
CA ARG A 290 -35.29 -20.69 10.18
C ARG A 290 -36.51 -21.34 10.81
N GLU A 291 -37.69 -21.10 10.27
CA GLU A 291 -38.93 -21.69 10.77
C GLU A 291 -38.88 -23.22 10.72
N ASN A 292 -38.37 -23.78 9.62
CA ASN A 292 -38.21 -25.22 9.45
C ASN A 292 -37.18 -25.80 10.43
N ASN A 293 -36.05 -25.14 10.64
CA ASN A 293 -35.03 -25.59 11.59
C ASN A 293 -35.55 -25.54 13.04
N GLN A 294 -36.28 -24.49 13.39
CA GLN A 294 -36.91 -24.35 14.71
C GLN A 294 -37.95 -25.46 14.95
N LYS A 295 -38.87 -25.69 14.01
CA LYS A 295 -39.86 -26.78 14.11
C LYS A 295 -39.22 -28.15 14.27
N LYS A 296 -38.15 -28.42 13.48
CA LYS A 296 -37.38 -29.67 13.59
C LYS A 296 -36.74 -29.80 14.97
N PHE A 297 -36.10 -28.74 15.45
CA PHE A 297 -35.48 -28.71 16.76
C PHE A 297 -36.49 -28.90 17.90
N GLU A 298 -37.61 -28.20 17.89
CA GLU A 298 -38.68 -28.35 18.89
C GLU A 298 -39.24 -29.79 18.93
N THR A 299 -39.39 -30.41 17.75
CA THR A 299 -39.84 -31.80 17.63
C THR A 299 -38.81 -32.76 18.22
N GLN A 300 -37.53 -32.59 17.86
CA GLN A 300 -36.43 -33.40 18.38
C GLN A 300 -36.23 -33.20 19.89
N LYS A 301 -36.41 -31.98 20.38
CA LYS A 301 -36.30 -31.64 21.81
C LYS A 301 -37.36 -32.34 22.64
N LYS A 302 -38.62 -32.35 22.17
CA LYS A 302 -39.69 -33.11 22.84
C LYS A 302 -39.40 -34.61 22.87
N ALA A 303 -38.90 -35.17 21.76
CA ALA A 303 -38.52 -36.58 21.71
C ALA A 303 -37.37 -36.90 22.69
N TYR A 304 -36.36 -36.03 22.72
CA TYR A 304 -35.23 -36.13 23.65
C TYR A 304 -35.67 -36.03 25.12
N GLU A 305 -36.56 -35.10 25.47
CA GLU A 305 -37.04 -34.96 26.86
C GLU A 305 -37.70 -36.25 27.35
N VAL A 306 -38.52 -36.90 26.51
CA VAL A 306 -39.13 -38.20 26.82
C VAL A 306 -38.07 -39.30 26.97
N GLU A 307 -37.13 -39.39 26.02
CA GLU A 307 -36.06 -40.39 26.05
C GLU A 307 -35.15 -40.21 27.28
N PHE A 308 -34.82 -38.96 27.62
CA PHE A 308 -33.99 -38.61 28.75
C PHE A 308 -34.68 -38.92 30.09
N GLU A 309 -35.99 -38.68 30.21
CA GLU A 309 -36.75 -39.09 31.40
C GLU A 309 -36.79 -40.61 31.56
N GLN A 310 -36.98 -41.36 30.47
CA GLN A 310 -36.92 -42.83 30.48
C GLN A 310 -35.53 -43.33 30.90
N TRP A 311 -34.47 -42.74 30.35
CA TRP A 311 -33.10 -43.04 30.71
C TRP A 311 -32.81 -42.74 32.19
N LYS A 312 -33.25 -41.58 32.69
CA LYS A 312 -33.08 -41.15 34.09
C LYS A 312 -33.75 -42.11 35.07
N ASN A 313 -34.92 -42.65 34.70
CA ASN A 313 -35.71 -43.57 35.51
C ASN A 313 -35.33 -45.05 35.32
N SER A 314 -34.41 -45.37 34.40
CA SER A 314 -33.91 -46.73 34.20
C SER A 314 -32.98 -47.18 35.33
N LYS A 315 -32.96 -48.49 35.62
CA LYS A 315 -32.05 -49.07 36.63
C LYS A 315 -30.60 -48.95 36.16
N ASP A 316 -29.68 -48.67 37.08
CA ASP A 316 -28.26 -48.42 36.76
C ASP A 316 -27.57 -49.57 36.00
N GLU A 317 -27.99 -50.83 36.18
CA GLU A 317 -27.48 -51.99 35.41
C GLU A 317 -27.85 -51.96 33.92
N ASN A 318 -28.93 -51.26 33.54
CA ASN A 318 -29.41 -51.12 32.16
C ASN A 318 -29.23 -49.69 31.62
N LYS A 319 -28.55 -48.84 32.39
CA LYS A 319 -28.39 -47.42 32.08
C LYS A 319 -27.25 -47.25 31.09
N GLY A 320 -27.61 -47.26 29.81
CA GLY A 320 -26.69 -46.96 28.71
C GLY A 320 -26.16 -45.52 28.77
N PRO A 321 -25.45 -45.04 27.74
CA PRO A 321 -25.09 -43.63 27.65
C PRO A 321 -26.36 -42.74 27.67
N ALA A 322 -26.24 -41.54 28.22
CA ALA A 322 -27.33 -40.57 28.17
C ALA A 322 -27.66 -40.25 26.70
N PRO A 323 -28.94 -40.06 26.35
CA PRO A 323 -29.32 -39.69 24.99
C PRO A 323 -28.68 -38.35 24.60
N ASP A 324 -28.41 -38.18 23.32
CA ASP A 324 -27.79 -36.96 22.80
C ASP A 324 -28.82 -35.83 22.73
N ALA A 325 -28.50 -34.69 23.34
CA ALA A 325 -29.35 -33.51 23.24
C ALA A 325 -29.38 -33.01 21.79
N PRO A 326 -30.56 -32.65 21.25
CA PRO A 326 -30.66 -32.16 19.89
C PRO A 326 -29.96 -30.80 19.75
N VAL A 327 -29.55 -30.50 18.52
CA VAL A 327 -28.80 -29.28 18.20
C VAL A 327 -29.65 -28.37 17.33
N GLU A 328 -29.85 -27.15 17.80
CA GLU A 328 -30.56 -26.13 17.04
C GLU A 328 -29.67 -25.57 15.92
N LYS A 329 -30.07 -25.80 14.66
CA LYS A 329 -29.39 -25.21 13.50
C LYS A 329 -29.89 -23.79 13.25
N VAL A 330 -29.13 -22.80 13.71
CA VAL A 330 -29.45 -21.38 13.46
C VAL A 330 -28.99 -20.93 12.06
N ALA A 331 -29.82 -20.15 11.36
CA ALA A 331 -29.44 -19.58 10.06
C ALA A 331 -28.38 -18.48 10.21
N TYR A 332 -28.58 -17.58 11.19
CA TYR A 332 -27.64 -16.53 11.57
C TYR A 332 -27.81 -16.18 13.06
N ILE A 333 -26.83 -15.45 13.59
CA ILE A 333 -26.85 -14.86 14.93
C ILE A 333 -26.78 -13.34 14.82
N ASN A 334 -27.34 -12.63 15.80
CA ASN A 334 -27.25 -11.17 15.87
C ASN A 334 -26.33 -10.71 17.02
N LYS A 335 -26.20 -11.53 18.07
CA LYS A 335 -25.36 -11.29 19.25
C LYS A 335 -24.92 -12.65 19.82
N ALA A 336 -23.65 -12.78 20.19
CA ALA A 336 -23.10 -13.94 20.89
C ALA A 336 -21.77 -13.58 21.57
N THR A 337 -21.38 -14.33 22.61
CA THR A 337 -19.98 -14.32 23.06
C THR A 337 -19.15 -15.28 22.21
N TRP A 338 -17.82 -15.11 22.19
CA TRP A 338 -16.95 -16.02 21.46
C TRP A 338 -17.06 -17.47 21.96
N GLU A 339 -17.16 -17.68 23.28
CA GLU A 339 -17.35 -19.02 23.84
C GLU A 339 -18.68 -19.64 23.40
N SER A 340 -19.71 -18.82 23.20
CA SER A 340 -21.01 -19.27 22.70
C SER A 340 -20.91 -19.70 21.23
N ILE A 341 -20.18 -18.93 20.40
CA ILE A 341 -19.92 -19.29 18.99
C ILE A 341 -19.18 -20.62 18.92
N ALA A 342 -18.07 -20.76 19.66
CA ALA A 342 -17.28 -21.98 19.69
C ALA A 342 -18.12 -23.19 20.15
N GLY A 343 -18.96 -23.03 21.18
CA GLY A 343 -19.88 -24.07 21.65
C GLY A 343 -21.01 -24.41 20.67
N MET A 344 -21.45 -23.46 19.83
CA MET A 344 -22.39 -23.74 18.74
C MET A 344 -21.74 -24.59 17.65
N VAL A 345 -20.54 -24.23 17.22
CA VAL A 345 -19.77 -25.01 16.23
C VAL A 345 -19.43 -26.40 16.79
N GLY A 346 -19.10 -26.52 18.09
CA GLY A 346 -18.83 -27.82 18.71
C GLY A 346 -20.02 -28.78 18.68
N ARG A 347 -21.26 -28.25 18.70
CA ARG A 347 -22.49 -29.06 18.60
C ARG A 347 -22.91 -29.32 17.16
N ALA A 348 -22.60 -28.39 16.25
CA ALA A 348 -22.88 -28.51 14.82
C ALA A 348 -21.59 -28.29 14.02
N PRO A 349 -20.67 -29.28 13.98
CA PRO A 349 -19.31 -29.10 13.47
C PRO A 349 -19.26 -28.68 12.01
N ASP A 350 -20.23 -29.11 11.19
CA ASP A 350 -20.28 -28.78 9.76
C ASP A 350 -20.89 -27.40 9.46
N GLN A 351 -21.56 -26.76 10.45
CA GLN A 351 -22.16 -25.44 10.26
C GLN A 351 -21.10 -24.33 10.38
N GLY A 352 -20.95 -23.50 9.35
CA GLY A 352 -20.37 -22.16 9.53
C GLY A 352 -21.18 -21.28 10.50
N ILE A 353 -20.91 -19.99 10.61
CA ILE A 353 -21.71 -19.04 11.41
C ILE A 353 -21.84 -17.74 10.63
N LEU A 354 -23.04 -17.13 10.62
CA LEU A 354 -23.28 -15.83 10.00
C LEU A 354 -23.68 -14.88 11.11
N TRP A 355 -22.86 -13.88 11.37
CA TRP A 355 -23.21 -12.77 12.22
C TRP A 355 -23.88 -11.69 11.37
N LEU A 356 -25.18 -11.49 11.60
CA LEU A 356 -26.00 -10.54 10.86
C LEU A 356 -26.29 -9.32 11.72
N CYS A 357 -25.82 -8.14 11.31
CA CYS A 357 -25.91 -6.93 12.12
C CYS A 357 -26.43 -5.73 11.33
N ASP A 358 -27.64 -5.26 11.63
CA ASP A 358 -28.16 -4.04 11.00
C ASP A 358 -27.45 -2.76 11.49
N GLU A 359 -26.70 -2.85 12.59
CA GLU A 359 -25.84 -1.76 13.06
C GLU A 359 -24.52 -2.32 13.61
N LEU A 360 -23.53 -2.46 12.73
CA LEU A 360 -22.26 -3.12 13.00
C LEU A 360 -21.44 -2.44 14.11
N ALA A 361 -21.74 -1.18 14.43
CA ALA A 361 -21.14 -0.49 15.57
C ALA A 361 -21.32 -1.26 16.89
N GLY A 362 -22.45 -1.95 17.07
CA GLY A 362 -22.69 -2.80 18.24
C GLY A 362 -21.72 -3.97 18.32
N PHE A 363 -21.42 -4.61 17.18
CA PHE A 363 -20.43 -5.69 17.10
C PHE A 363 -19.04 -5.19 17.51
N PHE A 364 -18.57 -4.09 16.93
CA PHE A 364 -17.26 -3.53 17.27
C PHE A 364 -17.15 -3.02 18.72
N LYS A 365 -18.23 -2.48 19.30
CA LYS A 365 -18.26 -2.07 20.71
C LYS A 365 -18.32 -3.24 21.68
N SER A 366 -19.01 -4.32 21.29
CA SER A 366 -19.13 -5.52 22.12
C SER A 366 -17.83 -6.32 22.20
N ALA A 367 -16.94 -6.18 21.21
CA ALA A 367 -15.60 -6.74 21.26
C ALA A 367 -14.85 -6.15 22.47
N ASN A 368 -14.48 -7.02 23.40
CA ASN A 368 -13.82 -6.77 24.69
C ASN A 368 -14.71 -6.19 25.81
N GLN A 369 -16.03 -6.07 25.60
CA GLN A 369 -16.94 -5.49 26.60
C GLN A 369 -17.16 -6.41 27.81
N TYR A 370 -17.20 -7.73 27.60
CA TYR A 370 -17.54 -8.71 28.66
C TYR A 370 -16.42 -8.97 29.68
N ARG A 371 -15.19 -8.49 29.44
CA ARG A 371 -14.04 -8.64 30.36
C ARG A 371 -13.46 -7.29 30.80
N GLY A 372 -14.29 -6.25 30.89
CA GLY A 372 -13.87 -4.92 31.36
C GLY A 372 -12.78 -4.28 30.49
N GLY A 373 -12.83 -4.48 29.17
CA GLY A 373 -11.85 -3.95 28.22
C GLY A 373 -10.57 -4.79 28.04
N LYS A 374 -10.41 -5.89 28.79
CA LYS A 374 -9.27 -6.83 28.71
C LYS A 374 -9.60 -8.15 27.98
N GLY A 375 -10.54 -8.10 27.02
CA GLY A 375 -10.92 -9.27 26.21
C GLY A 375 -9.91 -9.60 25.11
N SER A 376 -10.03 -10.82 24.56
CA SER A 376 -9.28 -11.33 23.41
C SER A 376 -10.11 -11.34 22.13
N ASP A 377 -11.28 -10.69 22.12
CA ASP A 377 -12.30 -10.88 21.10
C ASP A 377 -11.82 -10.42 19.71
N LYS A 378 -10.86 -9.49 19.66
CA LYS A 378 -10.23 -9.05 18.42
C LYS A 378 -9.31 -10.14 17.86
N GLU A 379 -8.46 -10.73 18.70
CA GLU A 379 -7.59 -11.86 18.33
C GLU A 379 -8.42 -13.07 17.89
N ASP A 380 -9.47 -13.38 18.64
CA ASP A 380 -10.45 -14.43 18.34
C ASP A 380 -11.10 -14.23 16.94
N LEU A 381 -11.46 -12.99 16.60
CA LEU A 381 -11.96 -12.64 15.26
C LEU A 381 -10.91 -12.86 14.15
N LEU A 382 -9.63 -12.59 14.42
CA LEU A 382 -8.53 -12.84 13.47
C LEU A 382 -8.28 -14.34 13.25
N GLU A 383 -8.44 -15.14 14.30
CA GLU A 383 -8.38 -16.60 14.24
C GLU A 383 -9.56 -17.18 13.46
N ALA A 384 -10.77 -16.68 13.72
CA ALA A 384 -12.00 -17.01 12.99
C ALA A 384 -11.84 -16.77 11.48
N TRP A 385 -11.29 -15.61 11.11
CA TRP A 385 -10.99 -15.30 9.71
C TRP A 385 -10.08 -16.37 9.11
N SER A 386 -9.01 -16.75 9.82
CA SER A 386 -8.02 -17.72 9.34
C SER A 386 -8.59 -19.15 9.22
N GLY A 387 -9.80 -19.39 9.75
CA GLY A 387 -10.45 -20.70 9.76
C GLY A 387 -9.88 -21.65 10.81
N ASN A 388 -9.10 -21.13 11.75
CA ASN A 388 -8.63 -21.92 12.88
C ASN A 388 -9.82 -22.24 13.78
N GLY A 389 -9.85 -23.46 14.29
CA GLY A 389 -10.80 -23.82 15.33
C GLY A 389 -10.46 -23.22 16.69
N ALA A 390 -11.20 -23.60 17.72
CA ALA A 390 -11.08 -23.07 19.06
C ALA A 390 -11.00 -24.20 20.09
N VAL A 391 -10.07 -24.07 21.04
CA VAL A 391 -9.94 -24.97 22.19
C VAL A 391 -10.17 -24.16 23.46
N ILE A 392 -11.30 -24.39 24.13
CA ILE A 392 -11.67 -23.67 25.35
C ILE A 392 -11.60 -24.64 26.52
N ALA A 393 -10.64 -24.41 27.43
CA ALA A 393 -10.49 -25.16 28.67
C ALA A 393 -10.96 -24.35 29.88
N ARG A 394 -11.55 -25.05 30.86
CA ARG A 394 -11.91 -24.53 32.18
C ARG A 394 -11.33 -25.43 33.27
N VAL A 395 -11.51 -25.05 34.53
CA VAL A 395 -11.07 -25.85 35.70
C VAL A 395 -11.63 -27.29 35.65
N SER A 396 -12.79 -27.48 35.05
CA SER A 396 -13.43 -28.80 34.85
C SER A 396 -12.92 -29.60 33.63
N GLY A 397 -11.90 -29.11 32.91
CA GLY A 397 -11.37 -29.73 31.69
C GLY A 397 -11.69 -28.96 30.41
N VAL A 398 -11.44 -29.59 29.25
CA VAL A 398 -11.72 -29.01 27.93
C VAL A 398 -13.23 -29.01 27.67
N THR A 399 -13.79 -27.83 27.47
CA THR A 399 -15.24 -27.61 27.26
C THR A 399 -15.63 -27.51 25.79
N VAL A 400 -14.73 -27.00 24.95
CA VAL A 400 -14.91 -26.93 23.49
C VAL A 400 -13.59 -27.30 22.83
N ASN A 401 -13.63 -28.17 21.83
CA ASN A 401 -12.49 -28.49 20.97
C ASN A 401 -13.00 -28.64 19.53
N VAL A 402 -12.95 -27.55 18.76
CA VAL A 402 -13.32 -27.54 17.35
C VAL A 402 -12.07 -27.38 16.51
N GLY A 403 -11.93 -28.17 15.45
CA GLY A 403 -10.76 -28.13 14.57
C GLY A 403 -10.83 -27.05 13.48
N ALA A 404 -12.04 -26.57 13.17
CA ALA A 404 -12.28 -25.52 12.19
C ALA A 404 -13.49 -24.69 12.62
N LEU A 405 -13.46 -23.39 12.33
CA LEU A 405 -14.55 -22.45 12.58
C LEU A 405 -14.64 -21.49 11.39
N SER A 406 -15.77 -21.51 10.69
CA SER A 406 -16.10 -20.52 9.66
C SER A 406 -17.03 -19.47 10.22
N LEU A 407 -16.57 -18.21 10.23
CA LEU A 407 -17.39 -17.06 10.57
C LEU A 407 -17.53 -16.16 9.36
N SER A 408 -18.77 -15.81 9.05
CA SER A 408 -19.13 -14.74 8.11
C SER A 408 -19.80 -13.61 8.88
N ILE A 409 -19.58 -12.40 8.42
CA ILE A 409 -20.16 -11.19 9.01
C ILE A 409 -20.79 -10.39 7.88
N TYR A 410 -22.05 -10.01 8.05
CA TYR A 410 -22.66 -8.97 7.25
C TYR A 410 -23.21 -7.90 8.16
N GLY A 411 -22.89 -6.65 7.87
CA GLY A 411 -23.56 -5.57 8.56
C GLY A 411 -23.56 -4.22 7.87
N ASN A 412 -24.41 -3.36 8.43
CA ASN A 412 -24.63 -2.00 7.97
C ASN A 412 -24.00 -1.03 8.97
N ILE A 413 -23.36 0.04 8.50
CA ILE A 413 -22.80 1.10 9.36
C ILE A 413 -22.84 2.46 8.66
N GLN A 414 -22.86 3.56 9.43
CA GLN A 414 -22.75 4.91 8.92
C GLN A 414 -21.26 5.34 8.86
N PRO A 415 -20.85 6.20 7.91
CA PRO A 415 -19.45 6.66 7.81
C PRO A 415 -18.90 7.24 9.11
N GLU A 416 -19.64 8.16 9.75
CA GLU A 416 -19.21 8.82 11.00
C GLU A 416 -19.13 7.86 12.18
N VAL A 417 -19.95 6.81 12.19
CA VAL A 417 -19.96 5.79 13.23
C VAL A 417 -18.82 4.79 13.02
N LEU A 418 -18.40 4.58 11.76
CA LEU A 418 -17.24 3.76 11.41
C LEU A 418 -15.92 4.46 11.79
N ALA A 419 -15.86 5.80 11.71
CA ALA A 419 -14.65 6.57 11.88
C ALA A 419 -13.82 6.26 13.14
N PRO A 420 -14.42 6.20 14.35
CA PRO A 420 -13.66 5.93 15.57
C PRO A 420 -13.05 4.52 15.59
N PHE A 421 -13.62 3.58 14.83
CA PHE A 421 -13.10 2.21 14.74
C PHE A 421 -11.89 2.11 13.82
N LEU A 422 -11.89 2.87 12.71
CA LEU A 422 -10.75 2.93 11.79
C LEU A 422 -9.58 3.75 12.35
N GLY A 423 -9.85 4.67 13.27
CA GLY A 423 -8.82 5.50 13.92
C GLY A 423 -8.09 6.41 12.92
N ASP A 424 -6.77 6.41 12.97
CA ASP A 424 -5.89 7.10 12.02
C ASP A 424 -5.66 6.31 10.72
N GLY A 425 -6.42 5.22 10.52
CA GLY A 425 -6.24 4.30 9.41
C GLY A 425 -5.06 3.34 9.59
N SER A 426 -4.39 3.36 10.76
CA SER A 426 -3.41 2.34 11.11
C SER A 426 -4.13 1.04 11.52
N ASP A 427 -4.14 0.08 10.59
CA ASP A 427 -4.69 -1.26 10.86
C ASP A 427 -3.59 -2.19 11.39
N ASN A 428 -3.02 -1.85 12.55
CA ASN A 428 -1.79 -2.49 13.06
C ASN A 428 -1.96 -3.99 13.34
N ASN A 429 -3.17 -4.40 13.74
CA ASN A 429 -3.52 -5.81 13.99
C ASN A 429 -4.21 -6.48 12.78
N GLY A 430 -4.44 -5.75 11.68
CA GLY A 430 -5.03 -6.29 10.45
C GLY A 430 -6.53 -6.59 10.55
N THR A 431 -7.25 -6.01 11.52
CA THR A 431 -8.68 -6.30 11.71
C THR A 431 -9.49 -5.81 10.52
N PHE A 432 -9.30 -4.55 10.12
CA PHE A 432 -10.10 -3.93 9.07
C PHE A 432 -9.71 -4.40 7.67
N ALA A 433 -8.46 -4.82 7.47
CA ALA A 433 -7.96 -5.42 6.23
C ALA A 433 -8.75 -6.67 5.80
N ARG A 434 -9.45 -7.32 6.73
CA ARG A 434 -10.29 -8.51 6.47
C ARG A 434 -11.71 -8.17 6.04
N PHE A 435 -12.19 -6.98 6.36
CA PHE A 435 -13.51 -6.52 5.92
C PHE A 435 -13.45 -6.01 4.48
N ASP A 436 -14.52 -6.28 3.73
CA ASP A 436 -14.80 -5.68 2.43
C ASP A 436 -15.94 -4.69 2.57
N PHE A 437 -15.72 -3.49 2.04
CA PHE A 437 -16.64 -2.38 2.19
C PHE A 437 -17.28 -2.01 0.85
N VAL A 438 -18.56 -1.66 0.88
CA VAL A 438 -19.25 -1.04 -0.25
C VAL A 438 -19.89 0.25 0.24
N GLN A 439 -19.51 1.38 -0.37
CA GLN A 439 -20.08 2.67 -0.03
C GLN A 439 -21.29 2.98 -0.93
N GLN A 440 -22.44 3.14 -0.28
CA GLN A 440 -23.64 3.68 -0.89
C GLN A 440 -23.67 5.21 -0.70
N PRO A 441 -23.53 6.00 -1.78
CA PRO A 441 -23.65 7.45 -1.70
C PRO A 441 -25.09 7.86 -1.34
N PRO A 442 -25.31 9.08 -0.82
CA PRO A 442 -26.64 9.61 -0.59
C PRO A 442 -27.45 9.59 -1.90
N ALA A 443 -28.56 8.88 -1.87
CA ALA A 443 -29.43 8.69 -3.02
C ALA A 443 -30.84 9.19 -2.69
N LEU A 444 -31.47 9.85 -3.67
CA LEU A 444 -32.86 10.21 -3.59
C LEU A 444 -33.70 8.98 -3.98
N THR A 445 -34.36 8.35 -3.02
CA THR A 445 -35.31 7.28 -3.32
C THR A 445 -36.70 7.89 -3.56
N GLN A 446 -37.31 7.57 -4.69
CA GLN A 446 -38.68 7.94 -5.02
C GLN A 446 -39.53 6.69 -5.16
N ILE A 447 -40.71 6.71 -4.55
CA ILE A 447 -41.68 5.62 -4.71
C ILE A 447 -42.41 5.81 -6.03
N THR A 448 -42.24 4.87 -6.95
CA THR A 448 -42.97 4.83 -8.23
C THR A 448 -44.08 3.80 -8.15
N LEU A 449 -45.34 4.24 -8.30
CA LEU A 449 -46.50 3.37 -8.36
C LEU A 449 -46.64 2.71 -9.74
N GLY A 450 -47.27 1.53 -9.81
CA GLY A 450 -47.58 0.84 -11.07
C GLY A 450 -46.46 0.00 -11.68
N LEU A 451 -45.29 -0.08 -11.03
CA LEU A 451 -44.21 -0.98 -11.46
C LEU A 451 -44.58 -2.46 -11.21
N PRO A 452 -44.16 -3.40 -12.08
CA PRO A 452 -44.44 -4.83 -11.87
C PRO A 452 -43.74 -5.32 -10.60
N LYS A 453 -44.42 -6.12 -9.78
CA LYS A 453 -43.82 -6.74 -8.60
C LYS A 453 -42.68 -7.68 -9.04
N ILE A 454 -41.48 -7.47 -8.49
CA ILE A 454 -40.37 -8.40 -8.65
C ILE A 454 -40.09 -8.96 -7.27
N ASP A 455 -40.18 -10.28 -7.15
CA ASP A 455 -39.91 -11.00 -5.92
C ASP A 455 -38.71 -11.93 -6.14
N ILE A 456 -37.56 -11.53 -5.60
CA ILE A 456 -36.33 -12.31 -5.69
C ILE A 456 -36.23 -13.39 -4.61
N ASN A 457 -37.14 -13.37 -3.62
CA ASN A 457 -37.05 -14.23 -2.44
C ASN A 457 -37.07 -15.74 -2.80
N PRO A 458 -38.01 -16.26 -3.62
CA PRO A 458 -38.04 -17.69 -3.94
C PRO A 458 -36.76 -18.17 -4.65
N MET A 459 -36.20 -17.33 -5.51
CA MET A 459 -34.95 -17.61 -6.22
C MET A 459 -33.77 -17.69 -5.25
N LEU A 460 -33.66 -16.74 -4.32
CA LEU A 460 -32.60 -16.72 -3.31
C LEU A 460 -32.74 -17.83 -2.28
N GLN A 461 -33.96 -18.16 -1.85
CA GLN A 461 -34.22 -19.29 -0.97
C GLN A 461 -33.73 -20.59 -1.62
N ALA A 462 -34.13 -20.85 -2.87
CA ALA A 462 -33.72 -22.04 -3.59
C ALA A 462 -32.20 -22.09 -3.81
N LEU A 463 -31.55 -20.94 -4.02
CA LEU A 463 -30.09 -20.84 -4.07
C LEU A 463 -29.45 -21.23 -2.73
N TYR A 464 -29.91 -20.68 -1.61
CA TYR A 464 -29.36 -20.99 -0.28
C TYR A 464 -29.53 -22.46 0.07
N GLU A 465 -30.69 -23.05 -0.21
CA GLU A 465 -30.93 -24.48 0.02
C GLU A 465 -30.00 -25.37 -0.83
N ARG A 466 -29.76 -25.01 -2.10
CA ARG A 466 -28.84 -25.75 -2.97
C ARG A 466 -27.38 -25.61 -2.53
N VAL A 467 -26.96 -24.45 -2.00
CA VAL A 467 -25.61 -24.30 -1.46
C VAL A 467 -25.44 -25.06 -0.14
N ASP A 468 -26.44 -25.05 0.75
CA ASP A 468 -26.41 -25.83 2.01
C ASP A 468 -26.28 -27.34 1.76
N ALA A 469 -26.84 -27.82 0.64
CA ALA A 469 -26.75 -29.20 0.21
C ALA A 469 -25.34 -29.62 -0.25
N ILE A 470 -24.45 -28.67 -0.58
CA ILE A 470 -23.08 -28.99 -1.01
C ILE A 470 -22.35 -29.68 0.15
N PRO A 471 -21.72 -30.86 -0.06
CA PRO A 471 -20.97 -31.54 0.99
C PRO A 471 -19.68 -30.79 1.34
N VAL A 472 -19.02 -31.19 2.42
CA VAL A 472 -17.67 -30.71 2.71
C VAL A 472 -16.77 -31.00 1.50
N THR A 473 -16.17 -29.97 0.92
CA THR A 473 -15.47 -30.07 -0.36
C THR A 473 -14.09 -29.42 -0.27
N GLU A 474 -13.08 -30.14 -0.76
CA GLU A 474 -11.74 -29.58 -1.01
C GLU A 474 -11.69 -29.06 -2.45
N PHE A 475 -11.85 -27.75 -2.59
CA PHE A 475 -11.73 -27.07 -3.87
C PHE A 475 -10.27 -26.86 -4.25
N ALA A 476 -10.02 -26.69 -5.54
CA ALA A 476 -8.73 -26.26 -6.06
C ALA A 476 -8.92 -25.39 -7.31
N LEU A 477 -8.02 -24.44 -7.52
CA LEU A 477 -7.96 -23.71 -8.78
C LEU A 477 -7.58 -24.68 -9.92
N ASP A 478 -8.18 -24.50 -11.10
CA ASP A 478 -7.63 -25.10 -12.31
C ASP A 478 -6.30 -24.44 -12.72
N GLU A 479 -5.63 -24.95 -13.75
CA GLU A 479 -4.29 -24.48 -14.12
C GLU A 479 -4.28 -22.99 -14.50
N GLU A 480 -5.23 -22.56 -15.32
CA GLU A 480 -5.35 -21.18 -15.79
C GLU A 480 -5.78 -20.23 -14.67
N ALA A 481 -6.71 -20.67 -13.82
CA ALA A 481 -7.13 -19.98 -12.61
C ALA A 481 -5.97 -19.74 -11.65
N ARG A 482 -5.10 -20.74 -11.50
CA ARG A 482 -3.92 -20.65 -10.65
C ARG A 482 -2.89 -19.66 -11.19
N LYS A 483 -2.65 -19.63 -12.50
CA LYS A 483 -1.78 -18.61 -13.14
C LYS A 483 -2.30 -17.20 -12.85
N LEU A 484 -3.59 -16.98 -13.11
CA LEU A 484 -4.26 -15.70 -12.86
C LEU A 484 -4.17 -15.29 -11.37
N PHE A 485 -4.38 -16.23 -10.46
CA PHE A 485 -4.25 -16.00 -9.02
C PHE A 485 -2.83 -15.60 -8.62
N VAL A 486 -1.80 -16.30 -9.14
CA VAL A 486 -0.40 -16.02 -8.84
C VAL A 486 0.01 -14.63 -9.35
N ASP A 487 -0.43 -14.25 -10.54
CA ASP A 487 -0.17 -12.92 -11.10
C ASP A 487 -0.78 -11.82 -10.23
N TYR A 488 -2.04 -12.00 -9.83
CA TYR A 488 -2.72 -11.08 -8.92
C TYR A 488 -2.03 -11.02 -7.54
N TYR A 489 -1.68 -12.17 -6.95
CA TYR A 489 -0.95 -12.24 -5.68
C TYR A 489 0.35 -11.44 -5.76
N ASN A 490 1.17 -11.70 -6.80
CA ASN A 490 2.44 -11.00 -6.99
C ASN A 490 2.26 -9.50 -7.22
N HIS A 491 1.19 -9.10 -7.93
CA HIS A 491 0.84 -7.70 -8.09
C HIS A 491 0.52 -7.03 -6.75
N CYS A 492 -0.35 -7.63 -5.93
CA CYS A 492 -0.66 -7.12 -4.59
C CYS A 492 0.59 -7.01 -3.71
N GLN A 493 1.52 -7.98 -3.81
CA GLN A 493 2.76 -7.95 -3.04
C GLN A 493 3.69 -6.80 -3.45
N ARG A 494 3.79 -6.48 -4.75
CA ARG A 494 4.55 -5.32 -5.25
C ARG A 494 3.97 -4.01 -4.73
N LEU A 495 2.65 -3.85 -4.83
CA LEU A 495 1.96 -2.66 -4.29
C LEU A 495 2.16 -2.55 -2.78
N ARG A 496 2.01 -3.66 -2.06
CA ARG A 496 2.18 -3.73 -0.61
C ARG A 496 3.59 -3.33 -0.17
N PHE A 497 4.62 -3.75 -0.89
CA PHE A 497 6.01 -3.46 -0.51
C PHE A 497 6.31 -1.95 -0.55
N ASN A 498 5.75 -1.26 -1.54
CA ASN A 498 6.02 0.16 -1.79
C ASN A 498 5.05 1.12 -1.07
N HIS A 499 3.96 0.62 -0.47
CA HIS A 499 2.93 1.49 0.10
C HIS A 499 3.37 2.11 1.45
N PRO A 500 3.31 3.45 1.64
CA PRO A 500 3.83 4.10 2.84
C PRO A 500 2.98 3.81 4.11
N LYS A 501 1.66 3.74 3.98
CA LYS A 501 0.75 3.49 5.12
C LYS A 501 0.65 2.00 5.49
N GLN A 502 0.83 1.67 6.77
CA GLN A 502 0.73 0.29 7.28
C GLN A 502 -0.64 -0.35 7.05
N GLY A 503 -1.75 0.35 7.31
CA GLY A 503 -3.09 -0.22 7.13
C GLY A 503 -3.36 -0.65 5.68
N MET A 504 -2.87 0.12 4.72
CA MET A 504 -2.94 -0.20 3.30
C MET A 504 -2.10 -1.43 2.93
N ARG A 505 -0.91 -1.57 3.55
CA ARG A 505 -0.10 -2.78 3.39
C ARG A 505 -0.83 -4.02 3.92
N ALA A 506 -1.51 -3.89 5.06
CA ALA A 506 -2.30 -4.98 5.63
C ALA A 506 -3.45 -5.39 4.68
N MET A 507 -4.17 -4.42 4.12
CA MET A 507 -5.26 -4.64 3.17
C MET A 507 -4.79 -5.36 1.90
N LEU A 508 -3.73 -4.85 1.26
CA LEU A 508 -3.13 -5.47 0.07
C LEU A 508 -2.60 -6.88 0.37
N GLY A 509 -2.06 -7.10 1.57
CA GLY A 509 -1.62 -8.43 2.02
C GLY A 509 -2.77 -9.43 2.23
N LYS A 510 -4.01 -8.96 2.39
CA LYS A 510 -5.21 -9.79 2.54
C LYS A 510 -6.05 -9.91 1.27
N ALA A 511 -5.86 -9.03 0.29
CA ALA A 511 -6.59 -9.04 -0.98
C ALA A 511 -6.52 -10.41 -1.69
N ALA A 512 -5.34 -11.01 -1.83
CA ALA A 512 -5.24 -12.32 -2.49
C ALA A 512 -5.98 -13.44 -1.73
N GLU A 513 -5.93 -13.45 -0.40
CA GLU A 513 -6.68 -14.42 0.41
C GLU A 513 -8.20 -14.25 0.20
N LYS A 514 -8.67 -13.00 0.06
CA LYS A 514 -10.07 -12.69 -0.28
C LYS A 514 -10.45 -13.22 -1.66
N VAL A 515 -9.58 -13.12 -2.68
CA VAL A 515 -9.84 -13.67 -4.02
C VAL A 515 -10.12 -15.17 -3.95
N GLY A 516 -9.32 -15.93 -3.19
CA GLY A 516 -9.55 -17.37 -3.03
C GLY A 516 -10.92 -17.71 -2.42
N ARG A 517 -11.36 -16.93 -1.42
CA ARG A 517 -12.67 -17.07 -0.78
C ARG A 517 -13.80 -16.72 -1.74
N VAL A 518 -13.74 -15.53 -2.32
CA VAL A 518 -14.75 -14.98 -3.21
C VAL A 518 -14.88 -15.86 -4.46
N ALA A 519 -13.78 -16.34 -5.06
CA ALA A 519 -13.82 -17.22 -6.21
C ALA A 519 -14.60 -18.52 -5.91
N THR A 520 -14.43 -19.08 -4.72
CA THR A 520 -15.15 -20.28 -4.29
C THR A 520 -16.63 -19.99 -4.06
N ILE A 521 -16.95 -18.88 -3.41
CA ILE A 521 -18.34 -18.44 -3.18
C ILE A 521 -19.05 -18.20 -4.52
N LEU A 522 -18.43 -17.46 -5.44
CA LEU A 522 -18.98 -17.18 -6.78
C LEU A 522 -19.15 -18.48 -7.59
N HIS A 523 -18.21 -19.41 -7.51
CA HIS A 523 -18.31 -20.72 -8.16
C HIS A 523 -19.51 -21.53 -7.66
N CYS A 524 -19.73 -21.54 -6.34
CA CYS A 524 -20.88 -22.19 -5.72
C CYS A 524 -22.19 -21.49 -6.10
N ILE A 525 -22.25 -20.16 -6.03
CA ILE A 525 -23.42 -19.37 -6.43
C ILE A 525 -23.80 -19.68 -7.86
N HIS A 526 -22.83 -19.59 -8.78
CA HIS A 526 -23.09 -19.73 -10.19
C HIS A 526 -23.60 -21.13 -10.54
N THR A 527 -22.94 -22.16 -10.01
CA THR A 527 -23.28 -23.55 -10.34
C THR A 527 -24.59 -23.98 -9.67
N ALA A 528 -24.79 -23.62 -8.40
CA ALA A 528 -26.03 -23.90 -7.68
C ALA A 528 -27.21 -23.14 -8.28
N HIS A 529 -27.05 -21.87 -8.68
CA HIS A 529 -28.13 -21.10 -9.32
C HIS A 529 -28.61 -21.75 -10.63
N LEU A 530 -27.67 -22.24 -11.44
CA LEU A 530 -27.98 -22.92 -12.70
C LEU A 530 -28.43 -24.39 -12.52
N GLY A 531 -28.50 -24.89 -11.28
CA GLY A 531 -28.93 -26.26 -10.98
C GLY A 531 -27.90 -27.34 -11.35
N GLY A 532 -26.63 -26.96 -11.54
CA GLY A 532 -25.53 -27.89 -11.79
C GLY A 532 -24.92 -28.46 -10.51
N GLU A 533 -24.14 -29.52 -10.66
CA GLU A 533 -23.31 -30.06 -9.57
C GLU A 533 -22.03 -29.24 -9.42
N VAL A 534 -21.70 -28.85 -8.19
CA VAL A 534 -20.54 -27.99 -7.92
C VAL A 534 -19.24 -28.79 -8.04
N SER A 535 -18.50 -28.57 -9.12
CA SER A 535 -17.17 -29.18 -9.31
C SER A 535 -16.17 -28.69 -8.26
N PRO A 536 -15.30 -29.56 -7.71
CA PRO A 536 -14.17 -29.15 -6.87
C PRO A 536 -13.15 -28.26 -7.59
N LYS A 537 -13.13 -28.24 -8.93
CA LYS A 537 -12.23 -27.39 -9.71
C LYS A 537 -12.87 -26.04 -10.02
N ILE A 538 -12.23 -24.97 -9.58
CA ILE A 538 -12.67 -23.59 -9.80
C ILE A 538 -12.03 -23.06 -11.09
N PRO A 539 -12.82 -22.62 -12.07
CA PRO A 539 -12.29 -22.21 -13.36
C PRO A 539 -11.76 -20.77 -13.35
N ALA A 540 -10.89 -20.44 -14.31
CA ALA A 540 -10.27 -19.13 -14.44
C ALA A 540 -11.27 -17.96 -14.50
N SER A 541 -12.43 -18.16 -15.11
CA SER A 541 -13.51 -17.16 -15.17
C SER A 541 -14.04 -16.75 -13.80
N ARG A 542 -14.04 -17.66 -12.80
CA ARG A 542 -14.46 -17.36 -11.43
C ARG A 542 -13.39 -16.64 -10.63
N VAL A 543 -12.11 -16.97 -10.87
CA VAL A 543 -11.00 -16.21 -10.28
C VAL A 543 -10.96 -14.80 -10.85
N ALA A 544 -11.18 -14.62 -12.15
CA ALA A 544 -11.26 -13.29 -12.77
C ALA A 544 -12.41 -12.45 -12.18
N ALA A 545 -13.60 -13.03 -12.02
CA ALA A 545 -14.72 -12.35 -11.38
C ALA A 545 -14.42 -11.98 -9.91
N ALA A 546 -13.75 -12.86 -9.17
CA ALA A 546 -13.34 -12.60 -7.81
C ALA A 546 -12.28 -11.49 -7.70
N ILE A 547 -11.31 -11.45 -8.63
CA ILE A 547 -10.32 -10.36 -8.72
C ILE A 547 -11.04 -9.04 -8.94
N LYS A 548 -11.94 -8.94 -9.91
CA LYS A 548 -12.75 -7.73 -10.16
C LYS A 548 -13.47 -7.25 -8.90
N TRP A 549 -14.11 -8.17 -8.18
CA TRP A 549 -14.82 -7.85 -6.94
C TRP A 549 -13.87 -7.35 -5.84
N VAL A 550 -12.76 -8.04 -5.61
CA VAL A 550 -11.81 -7.69 -4.54
C VAL A 550 -11.04 -6.40 -4.86
N GLU A 551 -10.72 -6.14 -6.12
CA GLU A 551 -10.15 -4.86 -6.56
C GLU A 551 -11.13 -3.72 -6.28
N TYR A 552 -12.41 -3.91 -6.63
CA TYR A 552 -13.46 -2.95 -6.33
C TYR A 552 -13.59 -2.68 -4.82
N THR A 553 -13.72 -3.71 -3.98
CA THR A 553 -13.87 -3.52 -2.53
C THR A 553 -12.59 -2.95 -1.89
N THR A 554 -11.41 -3.25 -2.46
CA THR A 554 -10.16 -2.62 -2.06
C THR A 554 -10.19 -1.13 -2.37
N GLN A 555 -10.58 -0.72 -3.57
CA GLN A 555 -10.74 0.71 -3.94
C GLN A 555 -11.77 1.42 -3.03
N GLN A 556 -12.89 0.78 -2.72
CA GLN A 556 -13.86 1.32 -1.75
C GLN A 556 -13.21 1.55 -0.38
N ALA A 557 -12.43 0.59 0.10
CA ALA A 557 -11.72 0.67 1.37
C ALA A 557 -10.63 1.77 1.39
N LEU A 558 -9.91 2.00 0.28
CA LEU A 558 -9.01 3.14 0.12
C LEU A 558 -9.75 4.47 0.26
N SER A 559 -10.86 4.60 -0.47
CA SER A 559 -11.70 5.82 -0.44
C SER A 559 -12.17 6.13 0.98
N ILE A 560 -12.64 5.12 1.71
CA ILE A 560 -13.05 5.24 3.11
C ILE A 560 -11.88 5.67 3.98
N ASN A 561 -10.71 5.04 3.83
CA ASN A 561 -9.55 5.37 4.65
C ASN A 561 -9.19 6.85 4.52
N ILE A 562 -9.18 7.39 3.31
CA ILE A 562 -8.84 8.79 3.07
C ILE A 562 -9.96 9.71 3.57
N GLU A 563 -11.23 9.43 3.23
CA GLU A 563 -12.36 10.28 3.60
C GLU A 563 -12.60 10.35 5.12
N VAL A 564 -12.38 9.22 5.80
CA VAL A 564 -12.75 9.02 7.20
C VAL A 564 -11.56 9.17 8.14
N CYS A 565 -10.39 8.61 7.79
CA CYS A 565 -9.21 8.64 8.68
C CYS A 565 -8.32 9.86 8.44
N SER A 566 -8.43 10.51 7.28
CA SER A 566 -7.66 11.71 6.94
C SER A 566 -8.55 12.81 6.35
N PRO A 567 -9.63 13.22 7.04
CA PRO A 567 -10.61 14.16 6.49
C PRO A 567 -10.03 15.56 6.17
N ASP A 568 -8.91 15.90 6.81
CA ASP A 568 -8.17 17.16 6.63
C ASP A 568 -7.09 17.10 5.55
N ALA A 569 -6.86 15.92 4.95
CA ALA A 569 -5.92 15.80 3.85
C ALA A 569 -6.41 16.61 2.64
N LEU A 570 -5.47 17.26 1.93
CA LEU A 570 -5.82 18.18 0.86
C LEU A 570 -6.62 17.48 -0.25
N ASP A 571 -6.21 16.28 -0.66
CA ASP A 571 -6.93 15.46 -1.64
C ASP A 571 -8.38 15.16 -1.22
N ALA A 572 -8.61 14.82 0.06
CA ALA A 572 -9.94 14.60 0.63
C ALA A 572 -10.80 15.88 0.63
N ILE A 573 -10.22 17.02 1.05
CA ILE A 573 -10.89 18.33 1.05
C ILE A 573 -11.30 18.73 -0.36
N HIS A 574 -10.36 18.70 -1.31
CA HIS A 574 -10.63 19.09 -2.70
C HIS A 574 -11.65 18.15 -3.35
N THR A 575 -11.58 16.84 -3.09
CA THR A 575 -12.58 15.87 -3.56
C THR A 575 -13.98 16.18 -3.01
N LYS A 576 -14.10 16.52 -1.70
CA LYS A 576 -15.38 16.95 -1.10
C LYS A 576 -15.94 18.19 -1.77
N ILE A 577 -15.10 19.18 -2.07
CA ILE A 577 -15.50 20.41 -2.79
C ILE A 577 -16.03 20.07 -4.18
N LEU A 578 -15.31 19.25 -4.95
CA LEU A 578 -15.71 18.84 -6.30
C LEU A 578 -17.06 18.11 -6.28
N ASN A 579 -17.23 17.15 -5.36
CA ASN A 579 -18.48 16.39 -5.25
C ASN A 579 -19.67 17.26 -4.83
N GLU A 580 -19.48 18.17 -3.89
CA GLU A 580 -20.54 19.07 -3.45
C GLU A 580 -20.92 20.09 -4.55
N ALA A 581 -19.94 20.58 -5.33
CA ALA A 581 -20.19 21.40 -6.50
C ALA A 581 -21.01 20.65 -7.55
N ARG A 582 -20.70 19.37 -7.82
CA ARG A 582 -21.49 18.51 -8.72
C ARG A 582 -22.93 18.35 -8.23
N LYS A 583 -23.13 18.05 -6.94
CA LYS A 583 -24.46 17.91 -6.32
C LYS A 583 -25.31 19.18 -6.47
N LYS A 584 -24.68 20.36 -6.47
CA LYS A 584 -25.34 21.67 -6.59
C LYS A 584 -25.48 22.19 -8.02
N GLY A 585 -25.30 21.33 -9.03
CA GLY A 585 -25.47 21.71 -10.43
C GLY A 585 -24.26 22.40 -11.04
N GLY A 586 -23.07 22.18 -10.50
CA GLY A 586 -21.80 22.55 -11.12
C GLY A 586 -21.03 23.69 -10.46
N SER A 587 -21.53 24.28 -9.37
CA SER A 587 -20.83 25.36 -8.66
C SER A 587 -21.08 25.36 -7.16
N ILE A 588 -20.14 25.94 -6.41
CA ILE A 588 -20.22 26.08 -4.95
C ILE A 588 -19.59 27.41 -4.50
N THR A 589 -20.19 28.05 -3.50
CA THR A 589 -19.65 29.30 -2.93
C THR A 589 -18.66 29.04 -1.79
N ALA A 590 -17.80 30.01 -1.51
CA ALA A 590 -16.87 29.93 -0.38
C ALA A 590 -17.61 29.80 0.97
N ASP A 591 -18.75 30.46 1.18
CA ASP A 591 -19.52 30.31 2.44
C ASP A 591 -20.18 28.93 2.54
N GLN A 592 -20.66 28.38 1.42
CA GLN A 592 -21.20 27.01 1.39
C GLN A 592 -20.11 25.99 1.68
N THR A 593 -18.94 26.12 1.06
CA THR A 593 -17.77 25.26 1.32
C THR A 593 -17.32 25.35 2.76
N ARG A 594 -17.29 26.57 3.31
CA ARG A 594 -16.98 26.82 4.72
C ARG A 594 -17.98 26.18 5.69
N LYS A 595 -19.25 26.01 5.28
CA LYS A 595 -20.26 25.28 6.06
C LYS A 595 -20.12 23.77 5.90
N LEU A 596 -19.84 23.30 4.69
CA LEU A 596 -19.61 21.89 4.38
C LEU A 596 -18.44 21.31 5.19
N LEU A 597 -17.35 22.06 5.30
CA LEU A 597 -16.12 21.63 5.97
C LEU A 597 -16.04 22.12 7.43
N ALA A 598 -17.13 22.66 7.97
CA ALA A 598 -17.18 22.99 9.39
C ALA A 598 -17.44 21.71 10.19
N ASP A 599 -16.66 21.48 11.24
CA ASP A 599 -16.95 20.46 12.24
C ASP A 599 -17.37 21.11 13.58
N ALA A 600 -17.64 20.29 14.59
CA ALA A 600 -18.08 20.78 15.91
C ALA A 600 -17.04 21.65 16.65
N LYS A 601 -15.77 21.64 16.23
CA LYS A 601 -14.63 22.29 16.90
C LYS A 601 -13.95 23.37 16.04
N HIS A 602 -14.06 23.31 14.71
CA HIS A 602 -13.32 24.14 13.78
C HIS A 602 -14.15 24.50 12.55
N ARG A 603 -14.03 25.76 12.13
CA ARG A 603 -14.58 26.25 10.86
C ARG A 603 -13.46 26.93 10.08
N PRO A 604 -13.20 26.52 8.83
CA PRO A 604 -12.08 27.07 8.07
C PRO A 604 -12.27 28.55 7.76
N GLU A 605 -11.16 29.29 7.73
CA GLU A 605 -11.18 30.69 7.31
C GLU A 605 -11.50 30.82 5.81
N ILE A 606 -12.13 31.94 5.43
CA ILE A 606 -12.48 32.19 4.02
C ILE A 606 -11.21 32.23 3.15
N SER A 607 -10.11 32.79 3.67
CA SER A 607 -8.79 32.80 3.01
C SER A 607 -8.32 31.39 2.61
N LYS A 608 -8.43 30.41 3.51
CA LYS A 608 -8.06 29.01 3.24
C LYS A 608 -8.96 28.38 2.18
N VAL A 609 -10.27 28.65 2.24
CA VAL A 609 -11.23 28.15 1.23
C VAL A 609 -10.91 28.70 -0.16
N VAL A 610 -10.54 29.97 -0.25
CA VAL A 610 -10.12 30.58 -1.51
C VAL A 610 -8.84 29.92 -2.04
N GLY A 611 -7.87 29.66 -1.17
CA GLY A 611 -6.66 28.92 -1.55
C GLY A 611 -6.95 27.51 -2.10
N TRP A 612 -7.94 26.80 -1.55
CA TRP A 612 -8.37 25.51 -2.09
C TRP A 612 -9.01 25.64 -3.48
N PHE A 613 -9.82 26.69 -3.70
CA PHE A 613 -10.39 26.98 -5.02
C PHE A 613 -9.32 27.32 -6.05
N GLU A 614 -8.31 28.11 -5.67
CA GLU A 614 -7.18 28.47 -6.54
C GLU A 614 -6.36 27.24 -6.93
N LYS A 615 -6.10 26.31 -6.01
CA LYS A 615 -5.45 25.03 -6.31
C LYS A 615 -6.27 24.18 -7.28
N LEU A 616 -7.59 24.07 -7.09
CA LEU A 616 -8.47 23.36 -8.03
C LEU A 616 -8.45 23.96 -9.43
N ALA A 617 -8.42 25.29 -9.53
CA ALA A 617 -8.32 25.98 -10.81
C ALA A 617 -6.96 25.77 -11.47
N ALA A 618 -5.86 25.83 -10.71
CA ALA A 618 -4.52 25.53 -11.20
C ALA A 618 -4.39 24.09 -11.73
N MET A 619 -5.08 23.13 -11.10
CA MET A 619 -5.17 21.74 -11.57
C MET A 619 -6.17 21.51 -12.71
N ASN A 620 -6.80 22.57 -13.24
CA ASN A 620 -7.79 22.57 -14.33
C ASN A 620 -9.15 21.89 -14.01
N TYR A 621 -9.54 21.78 -12.74
CA TYR A 621 -10.87 21.25 -12.37
C TYR A 621 -12.01 22.26 -12.54
N GLY A 622 -11.71 23.55 -12.70
CA GLY A 622 -12.72 24.59 -12.79
C GLY A 622 -12.15 26.00 -12.74
N GLU A 623 -13.03 26.98 -12.55
CA GLU A 623 -12.71 28.40 -12.52
C GLU A 623 -13.23 29.06 -11.24
N VAL A 624 -12.48 30.04 -10.75
CA VAL A 624 -12.85 30.86 -9.59
C VAL A 624 -13.35 32.22 -10.07
N THR A 625 -14.59 32.56 -9.72
CA THR A 625 -15.19 33.85 -10.07
C THR A 625 -15.63 34.62 -8.83
N LYS A 626 -15.59 35.96 -8.92
CA LYS A 626 -16.08 36.87 -7.88
C LYS A 626 -17.40 37.49 -8.34
N LYS A 627 -18.49 37.21 -7.62
CA LYS A 627 -19.82 37.82 -7.84
C LYS A 627 -20.20 38.64 -6.62
N GLY A 628 -19.97 39.95 -6.69
CA GLY A 628 -20.13 40.86 -5.55
C GLY A 628 -19.16 40.52 -4.42
N ARG A 629 -19.67 40.28 -3.20
CA ARG A 629 -18.88 39.83 -2.04
C ARG A 629 -18.66 38.31 -1.99
N SER A 630 -19.26 37.55 -2.89
CA SER A 630 -19.18 36.08 -2.89
C SER A 630 -18.10 35.59 -3.86
N ILE A 631 -17.30 34.63 -3.40
CA ILE A 631 -16.34 33.88 -4.23
C ILE A 631 -16.98 32.54 -4.56
N ILE A 632 -16.93 32.16 -5.83
CA ILE A 632 -17.62 30.98 -6.39
C ILE A 632 -16.60 30.16 -7.17
N PHE A 633 -16.58 28.86 -6.91
CA PHE A 633 -15.89 27.88 -7.75
C PHE A 633 -16.91 27.19 -8.65
N SER A 634 -16.62 27.17 -9.95
CA SER A 634 -17.45 26.53 -10.98
C SER A 634 -16.64 25.44 -11.67
N LEU A 635 -17.21 24.25 -11.81
CA LEU A 635 -16.55 23.12 -12.46
C LEU A 635 -16.29 23.41 -13.95
N SER A 636 -15.16 22.91 -14.44
CA SER A 636 -14.85 22.95 -15.88
C SER A 636 -15.85 22.08 -16.65
N PRO A 637 -16.31 22.48 -17.85
CA PRO A 637 -17.24 21.69 -18.68
C PRO A 637 -16.65 20.38 -19.21
N VAL A 638 -15.35 20.07 -18.96
CA VAL A 638 -14.70 18.83 -19.39
C VAL A 638 -14.58 17.86 -18.20
N SER A 639 -15.30 16.73 -18.29
CA SER A 639 -15.19 15.60 -17.36
C SER A 639 -13.98 14.72 -17.68
N PRO A 640 -13.16 14.32 -16.69
CA PRO A 640 -12.40 13.07 -16.79
C PRO A 640 -13.20 11.83 -16.36
N LEU A 641 -14.43 11.97 -15.84
CA LEU A 641 -15.28 10.83 -15.48
C LEU A 641 -16.73 11.13 -15.84
N SER A 642 -17.29 10.30 -16.71
CA SER A 642 -18.58 10.44 -17.40
C SER A 642 -19.73 10.91 -16.50
N PRO A 643 -20.57 11.87 -16.93
CA PRO A 643 -21.79 12.22 -16.22
C PRO A 643 -22.85 11.13 -16.39
N LEU A 644 -23.26 10.52 -15.27
CA LEU A 644 -24.61 9.96 -15.14
C LEU A 644 -25.60 11.13 -15.19
N ALA A 645 -26.03 11.49 -16.39
CA ALA A 645 -27.17 12.35 -16.60
C ALA A 645 -28.25 11.59 -17.37
N GLN A 646 -29.40 11.46 -16.72
CA GLN A 646 -30.74 11.51 -17.31
C GLN A 646 -30.82 11.31 -18.83
N ASN A 647 -31.33 10.16 -19.28
CA ASN A 647 -32.41 10.07 -20.27
C ASN A 647 -32.88 8.62 -20.46
N GLN A 648 -34.21 8.45 -20.48
CA GLN A 648 -34.91 7.28 -20.98
C GLN A 648 -34.84 7.28 -22.51
N ASP A 649 -34.41 6.17 -23.13
CA ASP A 649 -35.23 5.33 -24.04
C ASP A 649 -34.39 4.46 -25.00
N THR A 650 -34.83 3.20 -25.07
CA THR A 650 -34.80 2.20 -26.15
C THR A 650 -33.52 1.85 -26.96
N ALA A 651 -33.09 0.60 -26.77
CA ALA A 651 -32.64 -0.41 -27.74
C ALA A 651 -31.54 -0.08 -28.79
N SER A 652 -30.39 -0.74 -28.67
CA SER A 652 -29.97 -1.86 -29.55
C SER A 652 -28.49 -2.24 -29.31
N VAL A 653 -28.22 -3.54 -29.48
CA VAL A 653 -26.97 -4.26 -29.24
C VAL A 653 -25.96 -4.01 -30.37
N THR A 654 -24.66 -3.85 -30.06
CA THR A 654 -23.52 -4.46 -30.79
C THR A 654 -22.18 -4.26 -30.06
N GLU A 655 -21.20 -5.08 -30.47
CA GLU A 655 -20.07 -5.64 -29.73
C GLU A 655 -18.80 -4.78 -29.49
N ARG A 656 -18.03 -5.25 -28.47
CA ARG A 656 -16.56 -5.42 -28.33
C ARG A 656 -15.59 -4.24 -28.16
N ASP A 657 -14.58 -4.58 -27.35
CA ASP A 657 -13.26 -3.99 -27.10
C ASP A 657 -13.17 -2.73 -26.21
N ASN A 658 -12.61 -2.92 -25.00
CA ASN A 658 -11.56 -2.06 -24.41
C ASN A 658 -11.16 -2.57 -23.01
N LEU A 659 -10.12 -3.40 -22.96
CA LEU A 659 -9.24 -3.50 -21.79
C LEU A 659 -8.25 -2.34 -21.88
N ILE A 660 -8.30 -1.41 -20.93
CA ILE A 660 -7.29 -0.34 -20.81
C ILE A 660 -6.06 -0.95 -20.11
N PRO A 661 -4.87 -0.98 -20.74
CA PRO A 661 -3.65 -1.35 -20.04
C PRO A 661 -3.16 -0.14 -19.23
N PHE A 662 -3.02 -0.31 -17.91
CA PHE A 662 -2.27 0.64 -17.09
C PHE A 662 -0.80 0.64 -17.54
N ALA A 663 -0.32 1.81 -17.95
CA ALA A 663 1.05 2.03 -18.40
C ALA A 663 2.04 1.69 -17.28
N SER A 664 3.00 0.80 -17.58
CA SER A 664 4.20 0.63 -16.78
C SER A 664 5.22 1.71 -17.17
N PRO A 665 5.99 2.29 -16.23
CA PRO A 665 7.08 3.19 -16.58
C PRO A 665 8.18 2.40 -17.30
N VAL A 666 8.50 2.87 -18.50
CA VAL A 666 9.56 2.37 -19.38
C VAL A 666 10.91 2.67 -18.72
N SER A 667 11.72 1.63 -18.47
CA SER A 667 13.16 1.79 -18.25
C SER A 667 13.90 1.61 -19.57
N PRO A 668 14.90 2.45 -19.90
CA PRO A 668 15.66 2.31 -21.13
C PRO A 668 16.63 1.13 -21.04
N LEU A 669 16.47 0.18 -21.97
CA LEU A 669 17.38 -0.93 -22.24
C LEU A 669 18.63 -0.44 -22.97
N SER A 670 19.80 -1.02 -22.65
CA SER A 670 20.78 -1.44 -23.66
C SER A 670 21.75 -2.50 -23.11
N PRO A 671 22.33 -3.35 -23.98
CA PRO A 671 22.57 -4.76 -23.71
C PRO A 671 24.05 -5.11 -23.52
N LEU A 672 24.34 -6.18 -22.77
CA LEU A 672 25.65 -6.84 -22.81
C LEU A 672 25.51 -8.37 -22.77
N THR A 673 25.73 -8.96 -23.95
CA THR A 673 26.54 -10.16 -24.24
C THR A 673 26.45 -11.39 -23.33
N GLU A 674 25.98 -12.49 -23.93
CA GLU A 674 26.27 -13.87 -23.54
C GLU A 674 27.79 -14.14 -23.48
N PRO A 675 28.19 -15.17 -22.71
CA PRO A 675 28.73 -16.32 -23.44
C PRO A 675 28.18 -17.66 -22.98
N ASP A 676 28.05 -18.55 -23.97
CA ASP A 676 27.99 -20.00 -23.89
C ASP A 676 28.90 -20.60 -22.80
N ASN A 677 28.40 -21.58 -22.06
CA ASN A 677 29.07 -22.88 -21.99
C ASN A 677 28.20 -24.01 -21.44
N LYS A 678 28.21 -25.11 -22.21
CA LYS A 678 27.83 -26.47 -21.80
C LYS A 678 28.82 -27.04 -20.78
N PHE A 679 28.38 -28.08 -20.05
CA PHE A 679 29.08 -29.20 -19.36
C PHE A 679 28.46 -29.42 -17.97
N SER A 680 27.58 -30.41 -17.80
CA SER A 680 27.80 -31.85 -17.51
C SER A 680 28.00 -32.17 -16.03
N GLU A 681 27.30 -33.21 -15.60
CA GLU A 681 27.37 -33.92 -14.33
C GLU A 681 28.78 -34.09 -13.73
N THR A 682 28.90 -34.03 -12.41
CA THR A 682 29.73 -34.96 -11.62
C THR A 682 29.45 -34.85 -10.11
N LYS A 683 29.59 -36.00 -9.45
CA LYS A 683 29.43 -36.26 -8.01
C LYS A 683 30.66 -35.78 -7.19
N GLY A 684 30.41 -35.51 -5.92
CA GLY A 684 31.32 -35.77 -4.78
C GLY A 684 32.49 -34.80 -4.58
N ASP A 685 32.54 -34.09 -3.45
CA ASP A 685 33.29 -34.53 -2.27
C ASP A 685 33.33 -33.47 -1.15
N THR A 686 33.67 -34.00 0.03
CA THR A 686 33.71 -33.45 1.39
C THR A 686 34.80 -32.41 1.70
N ASN A 687 34.63 -31.78 2.88
CA ASN A 687 35.54 -30.91 3.69
C ASN A 687 35.33 -29.41 3.44
N GLY A 688 35.06 -28.53 4.41
CA GLY A 688 35.25 -28.55 5.87
C GLY A 688 35.97 -27.24 6.25
N ILE A 689 35.42 -26.45 7.17
CA ILE A 689 36.07 -25.60 8.20
C ILE A 689 35.13 -24.46 8.66
N GLN A 690 35.15 -24.26 9.98
CA GLN A 690 34.31 -23.48 10.87
C GLN A 690 34.58 -21.96 10.86
N THR A 691 33.53 -21.19 11.17
CA THR A 691 33.48 -20.02 12.10
C THR A 691 31.98 -19.78 12.42
N GLY A 692 31.41 -19.60 13.61
CA GLY A 692 31.90 -19.40 14.98
C GLY A 692 30.88 -18.56 15.78
N TYR A 693 29.90 -19.21 16.44
CA TYR A 693 29.12 -18.85 17.65
C TYR A 693 28.21 -17.58 17.74
N PRO A 694 27.26 -17.48 18.71
CA PRO A 694 26.37 -18.51 19.29
C PRO A 694 24.89 -18.04 19.47
N ILE A 695 23.97 -19.01 19.52
CA ILE A 695 22.56 -18.88 19.97
C ILE A 695 22.45 -19.49 21.38
N PRO A 696 21.79 -18.87 22.38
CA PRO A 696 21.59 -19.50 23.69
C PRO A 696 20.41 -20.48 23.67
N PHE A 697 20.71 -21.73 23.99
CA PHE A 697 19.76 -22.78 24.38
C PHE A 697 19.43 -22.64 25.88
N VAL A 698 18.15 -22.67 26.25
CA VAL A 698 17.71 -22.85 27.65
C VAL A 698 17.27 -24.30 27.84
N LYS A 699 17.84 -24.94 28.87
CA LYS A 699 17.60 -26.32 29.28
C LYS A 699 16.31 -26.47 30.10
N SER A 700 15.68 -27.61 29.89
CA SER A 700 14.69 -28.28 30.75
C SER A 700 15.26 -28.58 32.15
N LEU A 701 14.41 -28.47 33.17
CA LEU A 701 14.65 -29.01 34.51
C LEU A 701 13.34 -29.62 35.05
N SER A 702 13.37 -30.93 35.27
CA SER A 702 12.46 -31.68 36.12
C SER A 702 13.15 -32.06 37.44
N ASP A 703 12.33 -32.16 38.49
CA ASP A 703 12.52 -32.84 39.77
C ASP A 703 13.57 -32.33 40.78
N MET A 704 13.05 -31.71 41.85
CA MET A 704 13.56 -31.90 43.21
C MET A 704 12.40 -31.88 44.23
N SER A 705 12.39 -32.91 45.05
CA SER A 705 11.45 -33.19 46.14
C SER A 705 11.80 -32.45 47.45
N SER A 706 10.75 -32.23 48.25
CA SER A 706 10.69 -32.17 49.72
C SER A 706 11.42 -31.05 50.50
N SER A 707 10.65 -30.19 51.18
CA SER A 707 10.71 -30.08 52.65
C SER A 707 9.45 -29.41 53.23
N LEU A 708 9.02 -29.92 54.38
CA LEU A 708 7.84 -29.55 55.17
C LEU A 708 8.05 -28.30 56.04
N LYS A 709 6.96 -27.52 56.22
CA LYS A 709 6.51 -26.74 57.40
C LYS A 709 5.34 -25.88 56.88
N GLY A 710 4.06 -26.07 57.21
CA GLY A 710 3.48 -26.33 58.52
C GLY A 710 3.08 -25.00 59.15
N ASP A 711 1.87 -24.48 58.87
CA ASP A 711 0.98 -23.97 59.92
C ASP A 711 -0.47 -23.75 59.43
N LYS A 712 -1.36 -23.81 60.42
CA LYS A 712 -2.83 -23.85 60.47
C LYS A 712 -3.49 -22.76 59.60
N GLY A 713 -4.64 -22.99 58.95
CA GLY A 713 -5.88 -23.51 59.51
C GLY A 713 -6.73 -22.31 59.94
N ASP A 714 -7.71 -21.92 59.12
CA ASP A 714 -9.02 -21.45 59.58
C ASP A 714 -10.02 -21.40 58.42
N THR A 715 -10.96 -22.33 58.50
CA THR A 715 -12.26 -22.37 57.84
C THR A 715 -13.19 -21.32 58.43
N LEU A 716 -13.76 -20.44 57.60
CA LEU A 716 -15.11 -19.93 57.81
C LEU A 716 -15.81 -19.76 56.46
N ALA A 717 -16.79 -20.64 56.23
CA ALA A 717 -17.84 -20.44 55.25
C ALA A 717 -18.88 -19.47 55.82
N PHE A 718 -19.42 -18.57 55.00
CA PHE A 718 -20.84 -18.17 55.04
C PHE A 718 -21.28 -17.61 53.68
N SER A 719 -22.54 -17.91 53.36
CA SER A 719 -23.25 -17.69 52.09
C SER A 719 -23.87 -16.28 52.00
N PRO A 720 -24.62 -15.94 50.93
CA PRO A 720 -24.91 -14.58 50.49
C PRO A 720 -26.21 -14.02 51.09
N GLU A 721 -26.33 -12.70 51.17
CA GLU A 721 -27.54 -11.90 50.86
C GLU A 721 -27.33 -10.39 51.17
N ASP A 722 -27.85 -9.58 50.25
CA ASP A 722 -28.39 -8.22 50.36
C ASP A 722 -27.57 -7.03 50.90
N LEU A 723 -27.43 -6.00 50.04
CA LEU A 723 -27.68 -4.61 50.42
C LEU A 723 -27.97 -3.72 49.20
N GLU A 724 -29.21 -3.26 49.14
CA GLU A 724 -29.70 -2.17 48.28
C GLU A 724 -29.18 -0.79 48.72
N SER A 725 -29.07 0.09 47.72
CA SER A 725 -29.45 1.51 47.73
C SER A 725 -28.43 2.62 48.07
N GLN A 726 -28.56 3.68 47.25
CA GLN A 726 -28.28 5.10 47.45
C GLN A 726 -26.94 5.71 46.99
N MET A 727 -27.01 6.52 45.92
CA MET A 727 -26.81 7.99 45.86
C MET A 727 -26.34 8.40 44.45
N LEU A 728 -27.18 9.06 43.64
CA LEU A 728 -27.36 10.52 43.50
C LEU A 728 -26.13 11.30 42.99
N SER A 729 -26.33 11.90 41.80
CA SER A 729 -25.96 13.28 41.42
C SER A 729 -24.47 13.67 41.34
N CYS A 730 -24.02 14.05 40.14
CA CYS A 730 -23.57 15.43 39.88
C CYS A 730 -23.34 15.67 38.37
N THR A 731 -24.26 16.43 37.78
CA THR A 731 -24.08 17.27 36.59
C THR A 731 -23.16 18.45 36.88
N THR A 732 -22.24 18.76 35.97
CA THR A 732 -22.33 19.92 35.04
C THR A 732 -21.36 19.73 33.89
#